data_AF-A0A7H8R9I7-F1
#
_entry.id   AF-A0A7H8R9I7-F1
#
_cell.length_a   1.000
_cell.length_b   1.000
_cell.length_c   1.000
_cell.angle_alpha   90.00
_cell.angle_beta   90.00
_cell.angle_gamma   90.00
#
_symmetry.space_group_name_H-M   'P 1'
#
loop_
_entity.id
_entity.type
_entity.pdbx_description
1 polymer ?
#
loop_
_entity_poly.entity_id
_entity_poly.type
_entity_poly.pdbx_seq_one_letter_code
_entity_poly.pdbx_strand_id
1 'polypeptide(L)'
;MPPSQEQKLSAAARLRANLADQSKTIICPGIYDGITARIALNEGFEHIYMTGAGTAATRLGVPDLGLATMNDMVANARTIASLDRSIPLIADADTGYGGPLMVARTVKEYMTAGVAAMHIEDQVVTKRCGHLSNKELVDEDIYLSRIRAAVMAREELSESWPGMDIVIIARTDSLQSLGYDAAVKRLQNAVSIGADVAFLEGMTTMEQCRSVCTDLAPTPVLLNMVAGGVTPDLSADEAAGLGFKIIIFPAVCLSPVVDVVTQALKTFKTSRRNENAGSKRKAQMQREIDSLRQQAQVQANRSTELNENIQAIYLSSPSEHPHEEAVVDSDTSRQHENIEDQTTRLQKTITIPRAIDGLELESYKIDDCFSLFFKHYFKTLPIVDQRNDPNWFYDYSPLLFWTILAIGSRKYEQDPTILESLGPKVTALTMQSMLKPHEHMKTIQSLLLLCMWPFPMDTMITDVSLSMTGVAMQLALQNGLHSFGRRQDFTVQITQNEKQDLFRPRLWSHCKAVCQITSIVNGLQPSVITDAFDLPPDQQQEALNILSPDIFWAHKLQGAFTRAITALMAHIYPVTSKPLCPLIDNWDNQILEVVQQGGGYLAHDQVSVLFMRLHIGTFYFYDNDEPARHSRLIALYNTACSFIDAVASADKNHDYALYTPEFIYRSLNLAACAILRISRSNLREYVDVVIGERAYFSCINVLKRRMIRNNDLNGRTTGVLTQLWRSPQAFKQKDGSYNSLVVRIRSRGSMGIFFDCFWYWQREFNNQIDPYYDQSNTSQPSATTNSQEGETVVAPPTSDPGVTPHIDPTTVTGDEQLFPFLNTEFFPDWDSMDGFQIPSFETMLELIIHPGPKTELIESSIPVPNDDQIVIRVIVSGSNPKDWKRPEWLDVHINQGDDIAGTVYLVGKNVTEFKPGDRVAAFHEIMGPGGSYAEYALAWASTTFHIPHKTSFEEAATIPLAAMTAALGVFSRLELCDPWTPRHPDNPVLIYGGATAVGSFALKFAIKANVHPLIVVAGGGAKYAESLIDRSKGDTIVDYRKGADSLVEEIQSILGKYKVNKLTHAFDTVCAHGSFKNILRVLDPTQGKVACVLPLTEDQLPSSPVNAEILQTNVRCVHGQPGGLPGDPDFGFVYFRYFAKGLMEGWFSGHPYQVREGGLDGVEGALRDLKEGKASAVKYVFRIEDTPALKRT
;
A
#
# COMPACT_ATOMS: atom_id res chain seq x y z
N MET A 1 9.99 11.94 -60.81
CA MET A 1 10.21 11.23 -59.53
C MET A 1 10.52 12.27 -58.47
N PRO A 2 9.88 12.24 -57.29
CA PRO A 2 10.41 12.89 -56.10
C PRO A 2 11.74 12.23 -55.68
N PRO A 3 12.52 12.85 -54.78
CA PRO A 3 13.65 12.17 -54.14
C PRO A 3 13.18 10.91 -53.41
N SER A 4 14.03 9.87 -53.38
CA SER A 4 13.81 8.69 -52.56
C SER A 4 13.67 9.07 -51.09
N GLN A 5 12.60 8.62 -50.43
CA GLN A 5 12.46 8.75 -48.98
C GLN A 5 13.54 7.87 -48.31
N GLU A 6 14.59 8.51 -47.80
CA GLU A 6 15.54 7.84 -46.90
C GLU A 6 14.79 7.34 -45.66
N GLN A 7 14.94 6.05 -45.34
CA GLN A 7 14.40 5.51 -44.09
C GLN A 7 15.15 6.15 -42.92
N LYS A 8 14.49 7.09 -42.23
CA LYS A 8 15.05 7.72 -41.03
C LYS A 8 15.31 6.64 -39.96
N LEU A 9 16.59 6.45 -39.62
CA LEU A 9 17.03 5.58 -38.54
C LEU A 9 16.35 5.96 -37.22
N SER A 10 16.06 4.97 -36.37
CA SER A 10 15.65 5.22 -34.98
C SER A 10 16.78 5.91 -34.21
N ALA A 11 16.46 6.63 -33.13
CA ALA A 11 17.45 7.27 -32.26
C ALA A 11 18.57 6.29 -31.82
N ALA A 12 18.21 5.06 -31.47
CA ALA A 12 19.15 4.01 -31.08
C ALA A 12 20.02 3.55 -32.27
N ALA A 13 19.43 3.28 -33.44
CA ALA A 13 20.17 2.90 -34.64
C ALA A 13 21.11 4.02 -35.14
N ARG A 14 20.68 5.29 -35.06
CA ARG A 14 21.53 6.47 -35.32
C ARG A 14 22.69 6.54 -34.34
N LEU A 15 22.47 6.23 -33.06
CA LEU A 15 23.55 6.20 -32.08
C LEU A 15 24.57 5.09 -32.39
N ARG A 16 24.13 3.86 -32.64
CA ARG A 16 25.01 2.74 -33.04
C ARG A 16 25.80 3.04 -34.32
N ALA A 17 25.19 3.66 -35.33
CA ALA A 17 25.88 4.08 -36.53
C ALA A 17 27.00 5.11 -36.24
N ASN A 18 26.75 6.09 -35.35
CA ASN A 18 27.77 7.06 -34.92
C ASN A 18 28.87 6.45 -34.04
N LEU A 19 28.57 5.38 -33.29
CA LEU A 19 29.58 4.63 -32.53
C LEU A 19 30.50 3.80 -33.45
N ALA A 20 29.95 3.22 -34.52
CA ALA A 20 30.72 2.46 -35.51
C ALA A 20 31.58 3.36 -36.43
N ASP A 21 31.10 4.56 -36.76
CA ASP A 21 31.82 5.55 -37.57
C ASP A 21 33.04 6.08 -36.81
N GLN A 22 34.24 5.58 -37.14
CA GLN A 22 35.50 5.96 -36.50
C GLN A 22 35.84 7.46 -36.60
N SER A 23 35.26 8.20 -37.54
CA SER A 23 35.51 9.64 -37.70
C SER A 23 34.74 10.54 -36.74
N LYS A 24 33.72 10.01 -36.06
CA LYS A 24 32.82 10.78 -35.19
C LYS A 24 33.14 10.64 -33.71
N THR A 25 32.89 11.72 -32.96
CA THR A 25 32.81 11.72 -31.50
C THR A 25 31.44 12.25 -31.10
N ILE A 26 30.82 11.65 -30.09
CA ILE A 26 29.44 11.91 -29.69
C ILE A 26 29.44 12.87 -28.50
N ILE A 27 28.96 14.09 -28.70
CA ILE A 27 29.01 15.17 -27.70
C ILE A 27 27.58 15.43 -27.19
N CYS A 28 27.36 15.27 -25.89
CA CYS A 28 26.02 15.37 -25.30
C CYS A 28 25.97 16.42 -24.16
N PRO A 29 25.24 17.54 -24.31
CA PRO A 29 24.97 18.44 -23.20
C PRO A 29 24.04 17.76 -22.18
N GLY A 30 24.34 17.96 -20.89
CA GLY A 30 23.52 17.52 -19.77
C GLY A 30 22.26 18.36 -19.61
N ILE A 31 21.13 17.75 -19.94
CA ILE A 31 19.77 18.28 -19.77
C ILE A 31 19.04 17.49 -18.68
N TYR A 32 17.98 18.07 -18.13
CA TYR A 32 17.28 17.48 -16.96
C TYR A 32 15.76 17.67 -16.99
N ASP A 33 15.22 18.43 -17.94
CA ASP A 33 13.78 18.64 -18.10
C ASP A 33 13.40 18.94 -19.55
N GLY A 34 12.10 19.09 -19.81
CA GLY A 34 11.59 19.43 -21.15
C GLY A 34 11.96 20.83 -21.64
N ILE A 35 12.33 21.77 -20.75
CA ILE A 35 12.76 23.12 -21.14
C ILE A 35 14.20 23.08 -21.64
N THR A 36 15.12 22.52 -20.86
CA THR A 36 16.53 22.37 -21.23
C THR A 36 16.72 21.49 -22.45
N ALA A 37 15.96 20.40 -22.58
CA ALA A 37 15.94 19.58 -23.79
C ALA A 37 15.48 20.36 -25.03
N ARG A 38 14.39 21.17 -24.94
CA ARG A 38 13.95 22.02 -26.06
C ARG A 38 14.97 23.09 -26.45
N ILE A 39 15.70 23.65 -25.48
CA ILE A 39 16.78 24.60 -25.76
C ILE A 39 17.92 23.89 -26.53
N ALA A 40 18.40 22.74 -26.05
CA ALA A 40 19.45 21.99 -26.75
C ALA A 40 19.04 21.57 -28.17
N LEU A 41 17.79 21.14 -28.38
CA LEU A 41 17.26 20.81 -29.71
C LEU A 41 17.20 22.03 -30.64
N ASN A 42 16.81 23.21 -30.13
CA ASN A 42 16.75 24.45 -30.90
C ASN A 42 18.13 24.99 -31.29
N GLU A 43 19.15 24.81 -30.43
CA GLU A 43 20.55 25.15 -30.74
C GLU A 43 21.24 24.09 -31.63
N GLY A 44 20.52 23.02 -32.03
CA GLY A 44 20.96 22.07 -33.04
C GLY A 44 21.85 20.91 -32.56
N PHE A 45 21.86 20.59 -31.26
CA PHE A 45 22.63 19.46 -30.75
C PHE A 45 22.11 18.11 -31.32
N GLU A 46 22.98 17.35 -31.97
CA GLU A 46 22.63 16.06 -32.60
C GLU A 46 22.36 14.92 -31.60
N HIS A 47 22.82 15.05 -30.36
CA HIS A 47 22.73 14.06 -29.28
C HIS A 47 22.57 14.79 -27.94
N ILE A 48 21.88 14.20 -26.96
CA ILE A 48 21.63 14.82 -25.64
C ILE A 48 21.76 13.80 -24.49
N TYR A 49 22.09 14.28 -23.29
CA TYR A 49 22.27 13.45 -22.08
C TYR A 49 21.29 13.83 -20.97
N MET A 50 20.47 12.88 -20.47
CA MET A 50 19.69 13.08 -19.25
C MET A 50 20.54 12.74 -18.02
N THR A 51 20.83 13.74 -17.20
CA THR A 51 21.52 13.57 -15.91
C THR A 51 20.57 13.08 -14.81
N GLY A 52 20.94 12.02 -14.08
CA GLY A 52 20.22 11.57 -12.90
C GLY A 52 20.26 12.60 -11.78
N ALA A 53 21.42 13.22 -11.55
CA ALA A 53 21.57 14.29 -10.57
C ALA A 53 20.69 15.51 -10.87
N GLY A 54 20.59 15.92 -12.13
CA GLY A 54 19.67 16.99 -12.54
C GLY A 54 18.20 16.59 -12.43
N THR A 55 17.87 15.32 -12.72
CA THR A 55 16.52 14.77 -12.57
C THR A 55 16.09 14.77 -11.09
N ALA A 56 16.94 14.30 -10.17
CA ALA A 56 16.70 14.34 -8.73
C ALA A 56 16.53 15.79 -8.22
N ALA A 57 17.46 16.68 -8.60
CA ALA A 57 17.45 18.07 -8.16
C ALA A 57 16.22 18.86 -8.63
N THR A 58 15.65 18.55 -9.81
CA THR A 58 14.57 19.35 -10.40
C THR A 58 13.18 18.72 -10.35
N ARG A 59 13.06 17.39 -10.30
CA ARG A 59 11.76 16.71 -10.10
C ARG A 59 11.39 16.52 -8.64
N LEU A 60 12.39 16.28 -7.79
CA LEU A 60 12.20 15.91 -6.38
C LEU A 60 12.75 16.97 -5.40
N GLY A 61 13.65 17.86 -5.85
CA GLY A 61 14.29 18.87 -4.99
C GLY A 61 15.38 18.31 -4.08
N VAL A 62 15.90 17.12 -4.38
CA VAL A 62 16.85 16.37 -3.53
C VAL A 62 18.21 16.19 -4.22
N PRO A 63 19.31 16.01 -3.45
CA PRO A 63 20.62 15.70 -4.01
C PRO A 63 20.69 14.27 -4.59
N ASP A 64 21.71 14.03 -5.43
CA ASP A 64 21.97 12.74 -6.08
C ASP A 64 22.55 11.68 -5.12
N LEU A 65 21.64 11.07 -4.37
CA LEU A 65 21.90 10.04 -3.34
C LEU A 65 21.01 8.79 -3.54
N GLY A 66 20.70 8.43 -4.79
CA GLY A 66 19.87 7.26 -5.12
C GLY A 66 18.39 7.41 -4.71
N LEU A 67 17.92 8.64 -4.52
CA LEU A 67 16.55 8.95 -4.11
C LEU A 67 15.54 9.00 -5.28
N ALA A 68 16.02 9.12 -6.51
CA ALA A 68 15.16 9.10 -7.70
C ALA A 68 14.80 7.65 -8.04
N THR A 69 13.50 7.35 -8.16
CA THR A 69 13.04 6.00 -8.48
C THR A 69 13.13 5.72 -9.99
N MET A 70 13.03 4.44 -10.37
CA MET A 70 12.84 4.05 -11.76
C MET A 70 11.68 4.83 -12.42
N ASN A 71 10.58 5.08 -11.69
CA ASN A 71 9.42 5.79 -12.22
C ASN A 71 9.73 7.27 -12.52
N ASP A 72 10.48 7.95 -11.65
CA ASP A 72 10.88 9.35 -11.86
C ASP A 72 11.77 9.51 -13.09
N MET A 73 12.73 8.59 -13.21
CA MET A 73 13.76 8.58 -14.24
C MET A 73 13.18 8.17 -15.59
N VAL A 74 12.34 7.11 -15.65
CA VAL A 74 11.55 6.74 -16.84
C VAL A 74 10.64 7.88 -17.28
N ALA A 75 9.89 8.51 -16.35
CA ALA A 75 8.98 9.61 -16.69
C ALA A 75 9.72 10.82 -17.27
N ASN A 76 10.91 11.13 -16.76
CA ASN A 76 11.74 12.20 -17.29
C ASN A 76 12.33 11.85 -18.67
N ALA A 77 12.93 10.68 -18.80
CA ALA A 77 13.49 10.19 -20.06
C ALA A 77 12.45 10.11 -21.18
N ARG A 78 11.24 9.62 -20.87
CA ARG A 78 10.08 9.58 -21.78
C ARG A 78 9.59 10.96 -22.16
N THR A 79 9.61 11.93 -21.24
CA THR A 79 9.30 13.33 -21.56
C THR A 79 10.31 13.90 -22.56
N ILE A 80 11.61 13.72 -22.29
CA ILE A 80 12.71 14.26 -23.09
C ILE A 80 12.77 13.60 -24.48
N ALA A 81 12.82 12.28 -24.56
CA ALA A 81 12.91 11.53 -25.82
C ALA A 81 11.67 11.68 -26.72
N SER A 82 10.51 12.10 -26.17
CA SER A 82 9.31 12.38 -26.97
C SER A 82 9.40 13.68 -27.79
N LEU A 83 10.35 14.58 -27.49
CA LEU A 83 10.48 15.88 -28.14
C LEU A 83 10.99 15.77 -29.58
N ASP A 84 12.00 14.93 -29.83
CA ASP A 84 12.41 14.50 -31.18
C ASP A 84 12.99 13.08 -31.11
N ARG A 85 12.24 12.10 -31.63
CA ARG A 85 12.64 10.68 -31.65
C ARG A 85 13.71 10.32 -32.69
N SER A 86 14.26 11.30 -33.41
CA SER A 86 15.41 11.12 -34.29
C SER A 86 16.74 11.59 -33.67
N ILE A 87 16.69 12.23 -32.49
CA ILE A 87 17.86 12.69 -31.73
C ILE A 87 18.16 11.66 -30.61
N PRO A 88 19.38 11.09 -30.54
CA PRO A 88 19.71 10.13 -29.49
C PRO A 88 19.75 10.76 -28.10
N LEU A 89 18.88 10.27 -27.21
CA LEU A 89 18.98 10.48 -25.78
C LEU A 89 19.83 9.37 -25.14
N ILE A 90 20.94 9.75 -24.53
CA ILE A 90 21.67 8.93 -23.56
C ILE A 90 21.07 9.26 -22.19
N ALA A 91 20.61 8.26 -21.44
CA ALA A 91 19.98 8.47 -20.14
C ALA A 91 20.75 7.78 -19.01
N ASP A 92 20.89 8.48 -17.90
CA ASP A 92 21.26 7.90 -16.61
C ASP A 92 20.20 6.86 -16.18
N ALA A 93 20.65 5.72 -15.65
CA ALA A 93 19.79 4.67 -15.10
C ALA A 93 20.28 4.15 -13.74
N ASP A 94 21.14 4.91 -13.05
CA ASP A 94 21.73 4.57 -11.76
C ASP A 94 22.30 3.13 -11.77
N THR A 95 21.79 2.27 -10.88
CA THR A 95 22.16 0.86 -10.72
C THR A 95 21.14 -0.10 -11.36
N GLY A 96 20.22 0.42 -12.17
CA GLY A 96 19.04 -0.31 -12.67
C GLY A 96 18.00 -0.61 -11.59
N TYR A 97 18.00 0.18 -10.50
CA TYR A 97 16.97 0.24 -9.45
C TYR A 97 16.65 -1.08 -8.74
N GLY A 98 17.61 -2.01 -8.67
CA GLY A 98 17.47 -3.25 -7.91
C GLY A 98 18.36 -4.40 -8.40
N GLY A 99 17.84 -5.62 -8.33
CA GLY A 99 18.43 -6.82 -8.93
C GLY A 99 18.00 -7.03 -10.40
N PRO A 100 18.41 -8.15 -11.03
CA PRO A 100 18.18 -8.45 -12.45
C PRO A 100 16.78 -8.15 -13.01
N LEU A 101 15.71 -8.45 -12.27
CA LEU A 101 14.33 -8.19 -12.70
C LEU A 101 14.01 -6.69 -12.83
N MET A 102 14.54 -5.86 -11.94
CA MET A 102 14.38 -4.40 -12.01
C MET A 102 15.24 -3.79 -13.12
N VAL A 103 16.45 -4.32 -13.33
CA VAL A 103 17.30 -3.93 -14.47
C VAL A 103 16.58 -4.22 -15.79
N ALA A 104 16.09 -5.45 -15.96
CA ALA A 104 15.36 -5.86 -17.15
C ALA A 104 14.10 -5.00 -17.38
N ARG A 105 13.33 -4.69 -16.33
CA ARG A 105 12.20 -3.76 -16.41
C ARG A 105 12.62 -2.36 -16.84
N THR A 106 13.73 -1.85 -16.30
CA THR A 106 14.27 -0.52 -16.62
C THR A 106 14.65 -0.42 -18.10
N VAL A 107 15.34 -1.43 -18.64
CA VAL A 107 15.66 -1.52 -20.08
C VAL A 107 14.38 -1.46 -20.92
N LYS A 108 13.36 -2.24 -20.58
CA LYS A 108 12.09 -2.27 -21.32
C LYS A 108 11.33 -0.93 -21.27
N GLU A 109 11.30 -0.26 -20.11
CA GLU A 109 10.70 1.07 -19.96
C GLU A 109 11.49 2.17 -20.70
N TYR A 110 12.82 2.08 -20.74
CA TYR A 110 13.70 3.03 -21.44
C TYR A 110 13.61 2.85 -22.97
N MET A 111 13.65 1.62 -23.47
CA MET A 111 13.46 1.31 -24.89
C MET A 111 12.09 1.81 -25.38
N THR A 112 11.00 1.53 -24.64
CA THR A 112 9.65 2.01 -25.00
C THR A 112 9.47 3.52 -24.80
N ALA A 113 10.27 4.17 -23.96
CA ALA A 113 10.34 5.63 -23.88
C ALA A 113 11.05 6.28 -25.08
N GLY A 114 11.81 5.52 -25.88
CA GLY A 114 12.60 6.02 -27.01
C GLY A 114 14.04 6.43 -26.65
N VAL A 115 14.56 5.95 -25.52
CA VAL A 115 15.96 6.17 -25.10
C VAL A 115 16.91 5.41 -26.04
N ALA A 116 18.01 6.04 -26.43
CA ALA A 116 18.99 5.48 -27.37
C ALA A 116 20.16 4.76 -26.67
N ALA A 117 20.54 5.20 -25.46
CA ALA A 117 21.48 4.49 -24.60
C ALA A 117 21.15 4.67 -23.11
N MET A 118 21.56 3.70 -22.30
CA MET A 118 21.51 3.82 -20.84
C MET A 118 22.82 3.37 -20.20
N HIS A 119 23.23 4.01 -19.11
CA HIS A 119 24.38 3.55 -18.31
C HIS A 119 23.95 2.95 -16.96
N ILE A 120 24.62 1.88 -16.56
CA ILE A 120 24.34 1.10 -15.34
C ILE A 120 25.64 0.91 -14.57
N GLU A 121 25.65 1.26 -13.28
CA GLU A 121 26.85 1.29 -12.44
C GLU A 121 26.96 0.14 -11.42
N ASP A 122 28.17 0.00 -10.86
CA ASP A 122 28.55 -1.02 -9.87
C ASP A 122 28.43 -0.57 -8.41
N GLN A 123 27.72 0.54 -8.15
CA GLN A 123 27.37 0.98 -6.80
C GLN A 123 26.29 0.12 -6.15
N VAL A 124 26.14 0.21 -4.83
CA VAL A 124 24.92 -0.24 -4.12
C VAL A 124 23.70 0.56 -4.58
N VAL A 125 22.49 0.02 -4.41
CA VAL A 125 21.26 0.62 -4.98
C VAL A 125 21.03 2.06 -4.48
N THR A 126 21.37 2.35 -3.22
CA THR A 126 21.45 3.71 -2.65
C THR A 126 22.72 4.44 -3.12
N LYS A 127 22.81 4.67 -4.44
CA LYS A 127 24.03 5.17 -5.09
C LYS A 127 24.35 6.63 -4.76
N ARG A 128 25.57 7.06 -5.07
CA ARG A 128 26.03 8.46 -4.89
C ARG A 128 26.56 9.04 -6.21
N CYS A 129 26.43 10.35 -6.39
CA CYS A 129 27.12 11.07 -7.46
C CYS A 129 28.61 10.69 -7.55
N GLY A 130 29.07 10.33 -8.75
CA GLY A 130 30.39 9.75 -9.00
C GLY A 130 31.60 10.66 -8.77
N HIS A 131 31.41 11.94 -8.45
CA HIS A 131 32.49 12.84 -8.01
C HIS A 131 32.53 13.06 -6.49
N LEU A 132 31.69 12.35 -5.72
CA LEU A 132 31.75 12.34 -4.25
C LEU A 132 32.73 11.29 -3.71
N SER A 133 33.10 11.44 -2.44
CA SER A 133 33.90 10.46 -1.69
C SER A 133 33.02 9.44 -0.96
N ASN A 134 33.63 8.31 -0.60
CA ASN A 134 33.03 7.20 0.12
C ASN A 134 31.84 6.60 -0.66
N LYS A 135 32.08 6.23 -1.91
CA LYS A 135 31.17 5.38 -2.70
C LYS A 135 31.20 3.95 -2.17
N GLU A 136 30.06 3.28 -2.19
CA GLU A 136 29.94 1.88 -1.80
C GLU A 136 29.55 1.05 -3.03
N LEU A 137 30.27 -0.06 -3.25
CA LEU A 137 30.18 -0.88 -4.44
C LEU A 137 29.54 -2.22 -4.13
N VAL A 138 28.93 -2.84 -5.14
CA VAL A 138 28.63 -4.28 -5.10
C VAL A 138 29.83 -5.11 -5.57
N ASP A 139 29.82 -6.39 -5.20
CA ASP A 139 30.74 -7.38 -5.74
C ASP A 139 30.60 -7.50 -7.26
N GLU A 140 31.68 -7.94 -7.91
CA GLU A 140 31.76 -7.96 -9.38
C GLU A 140 30.70 -8.87 -10.00
N ASP A 141 30.42 -10.04 -9.41
CA ASP A 141 29.35 -10.93 -9.89
C ASP A 141 27.96 -10.28 -9.83
N ILE A 142 27.69 -9.43 -8.84
CA ILE A 142 26.42 -8.70 -8.71
C ILE A 142 26.33 -7.65 -9.83
N TYR A 143 27.40 -6.89 -10.06
CA TYR A 143 27.47 -5.93 -11.17
C TYR A 143 27.30 -6.61 -12.54
N LEU A 144 28.05 -7.69 -12.79
CA LEU A 144 27.93 -8.46 -14.02
C LEU A 144 26.54 -9.10 -14.18
N SER A 145 25.85 -9.44 -13.09
CA SER A 145 24.45 -9.89 -13.15
C SER A 145 23.49 -8.81 -13.64
N ARG A 146 23.73 -7.53 -13.28
CA ARG A 146 22.95 -6.39 -13.79
C ARG A 146 23.20 -6.20 -15.29
N ILE A 147 24.46 -6.14 -15.70
CA ILE A 147 24.83 -5.96 -17.12
C ILE A 147 24.25 -7.09 -17.97
N ARG A 148 24.36 -8.36 -17.53
CA ARG A 148 23.76 -9.51 -18.23
C ARG A 148 22.25 -9.40 -18.34
N ALA A 149 21.56 -8.99 -17.27
CA ALA A 149 20.11 -8.78 -17.29
C ALA A 149 19.70 -7.66 -18.25
N ALA A 150 20.52 -6.61 -18.37
CA ALA A 150 20.27 -5.52 -19.30
C ALA A 150 20.42 -5.96 -20.77
N VAL A 151 21.49 -6.71 -21.05
CA VAL A 151 21.79 -7.31 -22.36
C VAL A 151 20.68 -8.26 -22.81
N MET A 152 20.26 -9.19 -21.94
CA MET A 152 19.16 -10.12 -22.24
C MET A 152 17.82 -9.39 -22.47
N ALA A 153 17.52 -8.35 -21.69
CA ALA A 153 16.28 -7.58 -21.85
C ALA A 153 16.26 -6.68 -23.10
N ARG A 154 17.44 -6.22 -23.56
CA ARG A 154 17.63 -5.59 -24.87
C ARG A 154 17.30 -6.59 -25.97
N GLU A 155 17.95 -7.76 -25.94
CA GLU A 155 17.84 -8.79 -26.99
C GLU A 155 16.40 -9.30 -27.15
N GLU A 156 15.72 -9.65 -26.05
CA GLU A 156 14.30 -10.05 -26.04
C GLU A 156 13.38 -9.02 -26.71
N LEU A 157 13.63 -7.72 -26.49
CA LEU A 157 12.88 -6.65 -27.14
C LEU A 157 13.32 -6.38 -28.59
N SER A 158 14.60 -6.53 -28.92
CA SER A 158 15.11 -6.32 -30.28
C SER A 158 14.61 -7.39 -31.24
N GLU A 159 14.49 -8.64 -30.79
CA GLU A 159 13.81 -9.73 -31.52
C GLU A 159 12.31 -9.44 -31.71
N SER A 160 11.65 -8.97 -30.64
CA SER A 160 10.21 -8.68 -30.65
C SER A 160 9.84 -7.42 -31.46
N TRP A 161 10.73 -6.43 -31.55
CA TRP A 161 10.48 -5.11 -32.14
C TRP A 161 11.69 -4.61 -32.94
N PRO A 162 11.83 -5.04 -34.22
CA PRO A 162 12.95 -4.63 -35.07
C PRO A 162 13.12 -3.10 -35.16
N GLY A 163 14.31 -2.62 -34.77
CA GLY A 163 14.66 -1.20 -34.71
C GLY A 163 14.70 -0.59 -33.31
N MET A 164 14.26 -1.33 -32.28
CA MET A 164 14.49 -1.03 -30.86
C MET A 164 15.73 -1.79 -30.37
N ASP A 165 16.88 -1.11 -30.30
CA ASP A 165 18.18 -1.72 -29.94
C ASP A 165 19.02 -0.70 -29.14
N ILE A 166 18.72 -0.60 -27.84
CA ILE A 166 19.36 0.36 -26.94
C ILE A 166 20.82 -0.02 -26.66
N VAL A 167 21.68 1.00 -26.65
CA VAL A 167 23.10 0.85 -26.29
C VAL A 167 23.24 0.72 -24.77
N ILE A 168 23.81 -0.39 -24.31
CA ILE A 168 24.09 -0.66 -22.88
C ILE A 168 25.50 -0.17 -22.55
N ILE A 169 25.60 0.88 -21.73
CA ILE A 169 26.86 1.45 -21.27
C ILE A 169 27.19 0.87 -19.88
N ALA A 170 28.30 0.13 -19.79
CA ALA A 170 28.81 -0.40 -18.53
C ALA A 170 29.58 0.70 -17.79
N ARG A 171 29.06 1.18 -16.66
CA ARG A 171 29.72 2.17 -15.79
C ARG A 171 30.40 1.47 -14.62
N THR A 172 31.60 1.92 -14.22
CA THR A 172 32.18 1.59 -12.92
C THR A 172 32.63 2.84 -12.18
N ASP A 173 32.31 2.86 -10.89
CA ASP A 173 32.73 3.88 -9.92
C ASP A 173 33.96 3.44 -9.11
N SER A 174 34.48 2.23 -9.37
CA SER A 174 35.43 1.52 -8.53
C SER A 174 36.87 2.07 -8.50
N LEU A 175 37.21 3.01 -9.38
CA LEU A 175 38.53 3.64 -9.43
C LEU A 175 38.97 4.23 -8.08
N GLN A 176 38.02 4.79 -7.31
CA GLN A 176 38.31 5.43 -6.02
C GLN A 176 38.73 4.45 -4.92
N SER A 177 38.27 3.20 -4.96
CA SER A 177 38.40 2.23 -3.86
C SER A 177 39.18 0.97 -4.22
N LEU A 178 39.13 0.52 -5.47
CA LEU A 178 39.84 -0.66 -5.97
C LEU A 178 41.05 -0.31 -6.87
N GLY A 179 41.17 0.96 -7.29
CA GLY A 179 42.23 1.43 -8.17
C GLY A 179 41.98 1.15 -9.65
N TYR A 180 42.92 1.57 -10.49
CA TYR A 180 42.75 1.64 -11.94
C TYR A 180 42.62 0.26 -12.61
N ASP A 181 43.57 -0.64 -12.38
CA ASP A 181 43.61 -1.95 -13.03
C ASP A 181 42.36 -2.79 -12.73
N ALA A 182 41.86 -2.71 -11.50
CA ALA A 182 40.63 -3.39 -11.08
C ALA A 182 39.38 -2.80 -11.74
N ALA A 183 39.31 -1.47 -11.88
CA ALA A 183 38.20 -0.80 -12.55
C ALA A 183 38.16 -1.08 -14.06
N VAL A 184 39.33 -1.02 -14.73
CA VAL A 184 39.47 -1.45 -16.13
C VAL A 184 39.09 -2.93 -16.27
N LYS A 185 39.48 -3.80 -15.33
CA LYS A 185 39.13 -5.22 -15.38
C LYS A 185 37.62 -5.47 -15.24
N ARG A 186 36.93 -4.75 -14.33
CA ARG A 186 35.46 -4.77 -14.23
C ARG A 186 34.79 -4.37 -15.55
N LEU A 187 35.29 -3.33 -16.22
CA LEU A 187 34.78 -2.89 -17.52
C LEU A 187 35.02 -3.92 -18.62
N GLN A 188 36.23 -4.49 -18.74
CA GLN A 188 36.53 -5.57 -19.70
C GLN A 188 35.59 -6.78 -19.49
N ASN A 189 35.34 -7.15 -18.23
CA ASN A 189 34.45 -8.25 -17.89
C ASN A 189 32.98 -7.92 -18.26
N ALA A 190 32.50 -6.70 -18.02
CA ALA A 190 31.17 -6.24 -18.42
C ALA A 190 30.97 -6.20 -19.95
N VAL A 191 31.98 -5.75 -20.70
CA VAL A 191 31.99 -5.77 -22.18
C VAL A 191 31.95 -7.21 -22.70
N SER A 192 32.72 -8.13 -22.08
CA SER A 192 32.74 -9.55 -22.50
C SER A 192 31.41 -10.29 -22.36
N ILE A 193 30.43 -9.71 -21.64
CA ILE A 193 29.06 -10.22 -21.49
C ILE A 193 28.00 -9.36 -22.20
N GLY A 194 28.39 -8.48 -23.13
CA GLY A 194 27.50 -7.84 -24.10
C GLY A 194 27.23 -6.34 -23.93
N ALA A 195 27.92 -5.66 -23.00
CA ALA A 195 27.88 -4.19 -22.93
C ALA A 195 28.56 -3.55 -24.15
N ASP A 196 27.94 -2.49 -24.68
CA ASP A 196 28.30 -1.84 -25.95
C ASP A 196 29.36 -0.75 -25.82
N VAL A 197 29.45 -0.13 -24.64
CA VAL A 197 30.31 1.02 -24.32
C VAL A 197 30.79 0.89 -22.87
N ALA A 198 32.04 1.28 -22.60
CA ALA A 198 32.60 1.30 -21.25
C ALA A 198 32.70 2.73 -20.70
N PHE A 199 32.50 2.90 -19.39
CA PHE A 199 32.51 4.20 -18.71
C PHE A 199 33.24 4.07 -17.36
N LEU A 200 34.46 4.62 -17.29
CA LEU A 200 35.26 4.73 -16.08
C LEU A 200 35.00 6.09 -15.41
N GLU A 201 34.31 6.11 -14.27
CA GLU A 201 33.96 7.36 -13.60
C GLU A 201 35.13 7.96 -12.79
N GLY A 202 35.28 9.29 -12.84
CA GLY A 202 36.11 10.05 -11.91
C GLY A 202 37.63 9.86 -12.05
N MET A 203 38.13 9.64 -13.26
CA MET A 203 39.57 9.58 -13.58
C MET A 203 40.31 10.84 -13.12
N THR A 204 41.31 10.71 -12.25
CA THR A 204 41.96 11.84 -11.56
C THR A 204 43.22 12.35 -12.26
N THR A 205 43.70 11.69 -13.32
CA THR A 205 44.94 12.07 -14.02
C THR A 205 44.81 11.98 -15.54
N MET A 206 45.57 12.81 -16.25
CA MET A 206 45.71 12.78 -17.71
C MET A 206 46.33 11.48 -18.26
N GLU A 207 46.97 10.69 -17.40
CA GLU A 207 47.51 9.38 -17.75
C GLU A 207 46.39 8.33 -17.79
N GLN A 208 45.55 8.27 -16.75
CA GLN A 208 44.34 7.42 -16.74
C GLN A 208 43.42 7.73 -17.93
N CYS A 209 43.22 9.01 -18.27
CA CYS A 209 42.42 9.44 -19.42
C CYS A 209 43.01 9.03 -20.79
N ARG A 210 44.29 8.67 -20.88
CA ARG A 210 44.93 8.12 -22.10
C ARG A 210 44.90 6.60 -22.11
N SER A 211 45.26 5.99 -20.98
CA SER A 211 45.33 4.53 -20.85
C SER A 211 43.95 3.90 -21.03
N VAL A 212 42.87 4.51 -20.53
CA VAL A 212 41.53 3.88 -20.55
C VAL A 212 41.00 3.59 -21.96
N CYS A 213 41.28 4.48 -22.92
CA CYS A 213 40.92 4.30 -24.32
C CYS A 213 41.81 3.25 -25.02
N THR A 214 43.00 3.00 -24.48
CA THR A 214 43.96 2.00 -24.99
C THR A 214 43.66 0.62 -24.43
N ASP A 215 43.43 0.52 -23.11
CA ASP A 215 43.27 -0.73 -22.35
C ASP A 215 41.88 -1.38 -22.53
N LEU A 216 40.91 -0.63 -23.06
CA LEU A 216 39.57 -1.09 -23.42
C LEU A 216 39.36 -1.24 -24.93
N ALA A 217 40.34 -0.86 -25.77
CA ALA A 217 40.22 -0.95 -27.22
C ALA A 217 39.93 -2.40 -27.67
N PRO A 218 39.01 -2.63 -28.65
CA PRO A 218 38.36 -1.64 -29.52
C PRO A 218 37.03 -1.07 -28.97
N THR A 219 36.71 -1.27 -27.69
CA THR A 219 35.44 -0.82 -27.10
C THR A 219 35.35 0.71 -27.09
N PRO A 220 34.22 1.32 -27.51
CA PRO A 220 33.93 2.72 -27.26
C PRO A 220 34.01 3.06 -25.77
N VAL A 221 34.70 4.15 -25.42
CA VAL A 221 34.77 4.66 -24.03
C VAL A 221 34.03 5.99 -23.92
N LEU A 222 33.25 6.15 -22.84
CA LEU A 222 32.57 7.39 -22.46
C LEU A 222 33.40 8.18 -21.43
N LEU A 223 33.56 9.49 -21.68
CA LEU A 223 34.07 10.47 -20.72
C LEU A 223 32.93 11.26 -20.09
N ASN A 224 32.95 11.37 -18.76
CA ASN A 224 32.06 12.24 -18.00
C ASN A 224 32.79 13.53 -17.59
N MET A 225 32.36 14.65 -18.16
CA MET A 225 32.97 15.97 -17.93
C MET A 225 32.10 16.83 -17.01
N VAL A 226 32.33 16.68 -15.71
CA VAL A 226 31.68 17.50 -14.66
C VAL A 226 32.62 18.63 -14.24
N ALA A 227 32.29 19.85 -14.64
CA ALA A 227 33.04 21.06 -14.27
C ALA A 227 33.16 21.19 -12.74
N GLY A 228 34.39 21.33 -12.24
CA GLY A 228 34.70 21.37 -10.81
C GLY A 228 34.70 20.01 -10.09
N GLY A 229 34.56 18.90 -10.83
CA GLY A 229 34.72 17.54 -10.30
C GLY A 229 36.19 17.12 -10.15
N VAL A 230 36.41 15.83 -9.84
CA VAL A 230 37.75 15.24 -9.71
C VAL A 230 38.48 14.97 -11.04
N THR A 231 37.78 15.05 -12.17
CA THR A 231 38.34 14.79 -13.50
C THR A 231 39.09 16.01 -14.01
N PRO A 232 40.29 15.86 -14.64
CA PRO A 232 40.94 16.95 -15.36
C PRO A 232 39.99 17.57 -16.38
N ASP A 233 39.86 18.90 -16.34
CA ASP A 233 39.00 19.67 -17.23
C ASP A 233 39.54 19.59 -18.67
N LEU A 234 38.71 19.12 -19.61
CA LEU A 234 39.08 18.89 -21.02
C LEU A 234 37.96 19.36 -21.94
N SER A 235 38.34 20.05 -23.01
CA SER A 235 37.41 20.31 -24.12
C SER A 235 37.02 19.01 -24.84
N ALA A 236 35.91 19.07 -25.59
CA ALA A 236 35.45 17.91 -26.35
C ALA A 236 36.46 17.46 -27.42
N ASP A 237 37.18 18.41 -28.05
CA ASP A 237 38.20 18.12 -29.05
C ASP A 237 39.44 17.47 -28.44
N GLU A 238 39.86 17.91 -27.25
CA GLU A 238 40.97 17.28 -26.52
C GLU A 238 40.61 15.84 -26.11
N ALA A 239 39.43 15.62 -25.55
CA ALA A 239 38.96 14.29 -25.17
C ALA A 239 38.78 13.35 -26.38
N ALA A 240 38.28 13.86 -27.52
CA ALA A 240 38.27 13.13 -28.78
C ALA A 240 39.70 12.74 -29.22
N GLY A 241 40.66 13.66 -29.06
CA GLY A 241 42.09 13.42 -29.30
C GLY A 241 42.75 12.39 -28.36
N LEU A 242 42.12 12.06 -27.22
CA LEU A 242 42.52 10.95 -26.35
C LEU A 242 41.82 9.62 -26.69
N GLY A 243 40.92 9.60 -27.69
CA GLY A 243 40.19 8.41 -28.13
C GLY A 243 38.84 8.18 -27.45
N PHE A 244 38.33 9.11 -26.65
CA PHE A 244 36.97 8.99 -26.09
C PHE A 244 35.92 9.10 -27.19
N LYS A 245 34.91 8.22 -27.15
CA LYS A 245 33.88 8.11 -28.20
C LYS A 245 32.58 8.83 -27.87
N ILE A 246 32.24 8.92 -26.58
CA ILE A 246 31.12 9.69 -26.05
C ILE A 246 31.65 10.66 -24.99
N ILE A 247 31.18 11.89 -25.00
CA ILE A 247 31.57 12.93 -24.03
C ILE A 247 30.29 13.60 -23.52
N ILE A 248 29.98 13.42 -22.24
CA ILE A 248 28.79 14.00 -21.60
C ILE A 248 29.18 15.18 -20.70
N PHE A 249 28.32 16.20 -20.63
CA PHE A 249 28.53 17.40 -19.79
C PHE A 249 27.35 17.60 -18.81
N PRO A 250 27.22 16.78 -17.74
CA PRO A 250 25.96 16.63 -16.98
C PRO A 250 25.40 17.91 -16.33
N ALA A 251 26.27 18.87 -15.99
CA ALA A 251 25.89 20.07 -15.25
C ALA A 251 25.68 21.32 -16.14
N VAL A 252 25.90 21.22 -17.45
CA VAL A 252 26.02 22.39 -18.35
C VAL A 252 24.78 23.29 -18.37
N CYS A 253 23.57 22.72 -18.29
CA CYS A 253 22.34 23.50 -18.15
C CYS A 253 21.97 23.81 -16.69
N LEU A 254 22.43 23.00 -15.73
CA LEU A 254 21.95 23.04 -14.34
C LEU A 254 22.54 24.21 -13.56
N SER A 255 23.87 24.37 -13.58
CA SER A 255 24.55 25.42 -12.82
C SER A 255 24.11 26.84 -13.23
N PRO A 256 24.02 27.20 -14.53
CA PRO A 256 23.59 28.54 -14.93
C PRO A 256 22.16 28.89 -14.52
N VAL A 257 21.25 27.90 -14.46
CA VAL A 257 19.86 28.12 -14.06
C VAL A 257 19.76 28.43 -12.55
N VAL A 258 20.55 27.75 -11.72
CA VAL A 258 20.63 28.04 -10.28
C VAL A 258 21.06 29.49 -10.04
N ASP A 259 22.10 29.97 -10.72
CA ASP A 259 22.59 31.34 -10.58
C ASP A 259 21.59 32.39 -11.08
N VAL A 260 21.03 32.20 -12.28
CA VAL A 260 20.10 33.16 -12.90
C VAL A 260 18.79 33.27 -12.11
N VAL A 261 18.24 32.15 -11.65
CA VAL A 261 17.03 32.15 -10.81
C VAL A 261 17.31 32.75 -9.43
N THR A 262 18.45 32.40 -8.82
CA THR A 262 18.89 33.00 -7.53
C THR A 262 19.02 34.52 -7.65
N GLN A 263 19.61 35.03 -8.74
CA GLN A 263 19.74 36.47 -8.93
C GLN A 263 18.40 37.16 -9.22
N ALA A 264 17.50 36.53 -9.99
CA ALA A 264 16.16 37.06 -10.20
C ALA A 264 15.36 37.16 -8.88
N LEU A 265 15.46 36.15 -8.00
CA LEU A 265 14.84 36.14 -6.68
C LEU A 265 15.47 37.17 -5.73
N LYS A 266 16.80 37.38 -5.77
CA LYS A 266 17.49 38.45 -5.02
C LYS A 266 16.99 39.85 -5.42
N THR A 267 16.84 40.12 -6.73
CA THR A 267 16.26 41.37 -7.24
C THR A 267 14.82 41.52 -6.76
N PHE A 268 13.96 40.53 -7.00
CA PHE A 268 12.54 40.57 -6.64
C PHE A 268 12.30 40.73 -5.12
N LYS A 269 13.12 40.08 -4.28
CA LYS A 269 13.06 40.24 -2.82
C LYS A 269 13.31 41.70 -2.38
N THR A 270 14.16 42.42 -3.11
CA THR A 270 14.54 43.80 -2.82
C THR A 270 13.54 44.81 -3.39
N SER A 271 13.21 44.73 -4.68
CA SER A 271 12.36 45.74 -5.34
C SER A 271 10.86 45.46 -5.26
N ARG A 272 10.45 44.22 -4.91
CA ARG A 272 9.06 43.73 -4.92
C ARG A 272 8.35 43.89 -6.26
N ARG A 273 9.12 44.02 -7.34
CA ARG A 273 8.65 44.24 -8.72
C ARG A 273 9.34 43.24 -9.64
N ASN A 274 8.61 42.75 -10.64
CA ASN A 274 9.19 41.87 -11.66
C ASN A 274 9.94 42.70 -12.72
N GLU A 275 11.04 43.31 -12.31
CA GLU A 275 11.81 44.27 -13.14
C GLU A 275 12.53 43.60 -14.32
N ASN A 276 12.71 42.28 -14.27
CA ASN A 276 13.20 41.47 -15.39
C ASN A 276 12.14 41.27 -16.51
N ALA A 277 10.90 41.73 -16.33
CA ALA A 277 9.81 41.64 -17.32
C ALA A 277 9.94 42.68 -18.46
N GLY A 278 11.13 42.84 -19.03
CA GLY A 278 11.36 43.71 -20.18
C GLY A 278 10.49 43.30 -21.38
N SER A 279 9.75 44.25 -21.95
CA SER A 279 8.70 43.99 -22.96
C SER A 279 9.16 43.16 -24.16
N LYS A 280 10.44 43.30 -24.57
CA LYS A 280 11.08 42.50 -25.63
C LYS A 280 11.03 40.99 -25.35
N ARG A 281 11.21 40.54 -24.10
CA ARG A 281 11.15 39.11 -23.74
C ARG A 281 9.72 38.56 -23.72
N LYS A 282 8.73 39.34 -23.27
CA LYS A 282 7.32 38.91 -23.34
C LYS A 282 6.89 38.69 -24.80
N ALA A 283 7.32 39.55 -25.72
CA ALA A 283 7.09 39.39 -27.16
C ALA A 283 7.90 38.23 -27.78
N GLN A 284 8.99 37.76 -27.16
CA GLN A 284 9.70 36.56 -27.58
C GLN A 284 8.99 35.30 -27.08
N MET A 285 8.72 35.18 -25.78
CA MET A 285 7.99 34.06 -25.19
C MET A 285 6.60 33.85 -25.83
N GLN A 286 5.90 34.94 -26.18
CA GLN A 286 4.63 34.85 -26.91
C GLN A 286 4.84 34.29 -28.33
N ARG A 287 5.88 34.71 -29.06
CA ARG A 287 6.22 34.14 -30.38
C ARG A 287 6.68 32.69 -30.29
N GLU A 288 7.34 32.28 -29.21
CA GLU A 288 7.69 30.88 -28.95
C GLU A 288 6.43 30.05 -28.67
N ILE A 289 5.50 30.54 -27.84
CA ILE A 289 4.18 29.89 -27.60
C ILE A 289 3.36 29.78 -28.89
N ASP A 290 3.31 30.85 -29.70
CA ASP A 290 2.54 30.85 -30.94
C ASP A 290 3.25 30.06 -32.06
N SER A 291 4.59 29.96 -32.02
CA SER A 291 5.35 29.03 -32.86
C SER A 291 5.13 27.57 -32.45
N LEU A 292 5.06 27.25 -31.15
CA LEU A 292 4.70 25.92 -30.65
C LEU A 292 3.27 25.54 -31.03
N ARG A 293 2.33 26.49 -30.99
CA ARG A 293 0.96 26.32 -31.51
C ARG A 293 0.96 26.07 -33.01
N GLN A 294 1.74 26.83 -33.79
CA GLN A 294 1.89 26.58 -35.23
C GLN A 294 2.58 25.25 -35.53
N GLN A 295 3.58 24.82 -34.76
CA GLN A 295 4.21 23.51 -34.90
C GLN A 295 3.20 22.40 -34.62
N ALA A 296 2.44 22.47 -33.52
CA ALA A 296 1.37 21.53 -33.22
C ALA A 296 0.29 21.51 -34.32
N GLN A 297 -0.10 22.68 -34.85
CA GLN A 297 -1.05 22.78 -35.96
C GLN A 297 -0.50 22.19 -37.26
N VAL A 298 0.77 22.44 -37.60
CA VAL A 298 1.43 21.87 -38.79
C VAL A 298 1.64 20.35 -38.63
N GLN A 299 1.89 19.87 -37.41
CA GLN A 299 2.02 18.44 -37.12
C GLN A 299 0.65 17.74 -37.22
N ALA A 300 -0.40 18.35 -36.69
CA ALA A 300 -1.79 17.91 -36.85
C ALA A 300 -2.22 17.90 -38.33
N ASN A 301 -2.02 19.02 -39.04
CA ASN A 301 -2.33 19.14 -40.46
C ASN A 301 -1.53 18.13 -41.30
N ARG A 302 -0.26 17.84 -40.96
CA ARG A 302 0.51 16.78 -41.64
C ARG A 302 -0.02 15.38 -41.38
N SER A 303 -0.56 15.08 -40.20
CA SER A 303 -1.28 13.82 -39.99
C SER A 303 -2.60 13.77 -40.78
N THR A 304 -3.28 14.89 -40.99
CA THR A 304 -4.43 14.98 -41.90
C THR A 304 -4.01 14.74 -43.35
N GLU A 305 -3.02 15.48 -43.86
CA GLU A 305 -2.47 15.32 -45.21
C GLU A 305 -1.95 13.88 -45.44
N LEU A 306 -1.33 13.25 -44.43
CA LEU A 306 -0.85 11.87 -44.55
C LEU A 306 -2.02 10.88 -44.65
N ASN A 307 -3.08 11.05 -43.84
CA ASN A 307 -4.29 10.24 -43.94
C ASN A 307 -5.03 10.45 -45.27
N GLU A 308 -5.14 11.69 -45.75
CA GLU A 308 -5.74 12.05 -47.04
C GLU A 308 -4.94 11.45 -48.22
N ASN A 309 -3.60 11.50 -48.18
CA ASN A 309 -2.76 10.86 -49.19
C ASN A 309 -2.85 9.32 -49.14
N ILE A 310 -2.95 8.72 -47.94
CA ILE A 310 -3.20 7.28 -47.81
C ILE A 310 -4.57 6.93 -48.41
N GLN A 311 -5.63 7.70 -48.13
CA GLN A 311 -6.94 7.51 -48.77
C GLN A 311 -6.86 7.70 -50.28
N ALA A 312 -6.14 8.70 -50.80
CA ALA A 312 -5.97 8.91 -52.24
C ALA A 312 -5.23 7.74 -52.94
N ILE A 313 -4.28 7.09 -52.26
CA ILE A 313 -3.61 5.87 -52.75
C ILE A 313 -4.58 4.68 -52.77
N TYR A 314 -5.42 4.52 -51.74
CA TYR A 314 -6.47 3.49 -51.73
C TYR A 314 -7.59 3.74 -52.78
N LEU A 315 -7.90 5.01 -53.07
CA LEU A 315 -8.99 5.42 -53.99
C LEU A 315 -8.58 5.52 -55.46
N SER A 316 -7.31 5.27 -55.82
CA SER A 316 -6.80 5.39 -57.20
C SER A 316 -6.54 4.06 -57.93
N SER A 317 -6.94 2.92 -57.33
CA SER A 317 -7.00 1.63 -58.02
C SER A 317 -8.36 1.47 -58.73
N PRO A 318 -8.42 1.19 -60.05
CA PRO A 318 -9.68 1.20 -60.78
C PRO A 318 -10.52 -0.06 -60.56
N SER A 319 -11.78 0.12 -60.18
CA SER A 319 -12.85 -0.89 -60.29
C SER A 319 -13.76 -0.55 -61.48
N GLU A 320 -14.13 -1.56 -62.28
CA GLU A 320 -14.92 -1.35 -63.50
C GLU A 320 -16.43 -1.12 -63.21
N HIS A 321 -17.05 -0.34 -64.09
CA HIS A 321 -18.45 0.14 -64.15
C HIS A 321 -19.54 -0.97 -64.14
N PRO A 322 -20.87 -0.66 -64.11
CA PRO A 322 -21.58 0.65 -64.08
C PRO A 322 -22.49 0.88 -62.84
N HIS A 323 -22.86 2.11 -62.45
CA HIS A 323 -23.94 2.99 -62.97
C HIS A 323 -25.35 2.30 -63.01
N GLU A 324 -26.48 2.92 -62.62
CA GLU A 324 -26.76 4.35 -62.44
C GLU A 324 -27.94 4.68 -61.46
N GLU A 325 -28.09 5.98 -61.20
CA GLU A 325 -29.13 6.79 -60.51
C GLU A 325 -30.63 6.39 -60.68
N ALA A 326 -31.61 6.80 -59.84
CA ALA A 326 -31.69 7.49 -58.53
C ALA A 326 -33.18 7.55 -58.04
N VAL A 327 -33.50 8.51 -57.14
CA VAL A 327 -34.83 9.08 -56.76
C VAL A 327 -35.47 8.64 -55.42
N VAL A 328 -35.29 9.52 -54.42
CA VAL A 328 -36.26 10.15 -53.49
C VAL A 328 -37.53 9.39 -53.00
N ASP A 329 -37.65 9.37 -51.66
CA ASP A 329 -38.86 9.42 -50.79
C ASP A 329 -39.47 8.18 -50.11
N SER A 330 -40.05 8.48 -48.95
CA SER A 330 -41.18 7.85 -48.25
C SER A 330 -41.11 6.39 -47.79
N ASP A 331 -41.00 6.27 -46.46
CA ASP A 331 -41.86 5.45 -45.59
C ASP A 331 -41.66 3.92 -45.53
N THR A 332 -42.30 3.37 -44.50
CA THR A 332 -42.29 2.04 -43.92
C THR A 332 -42.63 0.88 -44.88
N SER A 333 -41.87 -0.20 -44.75
CA SER A 333 -42.43 -1.54 -44.48
C SER A 333 -41.35 -2.54 -44.04
N ARG A 334 -41.74 -3.76 -43.71
CA ARG A 334 -40.90 -4.81 -43.08
C ARG A 334 -40.52 -5.91 -44.07
N GLN A 335 -39.52 -6.69 -43.63
CA GLN A 335 -39.31 -8.14 -43.85
C GLN A 335 -38.44 -8.64 -45.01
N HIS A 336 -37.63 -9.64 -44.62
CA HIS A 336 -36.94 -10.66 -45.42
C HIS A 336 -35.66 -10.27 -46.18
N GLU A 337 -34.55 -10.23 -45.45
CA GLU A 337 -33.24 -10.61 -45.99
C GLU A 337 -32.83 -12.02 -45.51
N ASN A 338 -32.67 -12.91 -46.49
CA ASN A 338 -31.75 -14.03 -46.66
C ASN A 338 -31.25 -14.87 -45.45
N ILE A 339 -31.41 -16.19 -45.61
CA ILE A 339 -31.11 -17.24 -44.62
C ILE A 339 -29.65 -17.76 -44.70
N GLU A 340 -28.85 -17.30 -45.67
CA GLU A 340 -27.59 -17.96 -46.06
C GLU A 340 -26.35 -17.66 -45.20
N ASP A 341 -26.35 -16.65 -44.31
CA ASP A 341 -25.19 -16.35 -43.41
C ASP A 341 -25.29 -17.02 -42.01
N GLN A 342 -26.30 -17.86 -41.76
CA GLN A 342 -26.48 -18.53 -40.45
C GLN A 342 -25.84 -19.92 -40.36
N THR A 343 -25.57 -20.61 -41.48
CA THR A 343 -25.08 -21.99 -41.51
C THR A 343 -23.56 -22.13 -41.46
N THR A 344 -22.80 -21.08 -41.75
CA THR A 344 -21.35 -21.14 -42.01
C THR A 344 -20.46 -21.10 -40.75
N ARG A 345 -21.05 -21.05 -39.55
CA ARG A 345 -20.30 -20.88 -38.26
C ARG A 345 -20.43 -22.03 -37.25
N LEU A 346 -21.02 -23.17 -37.64
CA LEU A 346 -21.26 -24.31 -36.74
C LEU A 346 -20.72 -25.64 -37.27
N GLN A 347 -19.41 -25.68 -37.55
CA GLN A 347 -18.63 -26.89 -37.34
C GLN A 347 -17.83 -26.71 -36.05
N LYS A 348 -18.22 -27.37 -34.96
CA LYS A 348 -17.35 -27.49 -33.78
C LYS A 348 -16.06 -28.17 -34.24
N THR A 349 -14.91 -27.53 -34.02
CA THR A 349 -13.64 -28.22 -34.25
C THR A 349 -13.45 -29.30 -33.19
N ILE A 350 -12.65 -30.34 -33.48
CA ILE A 350 -12.31 -31.34 -32.46
C ILE A 350 -11.44 -30.62 -31.42
N THR A 351 -11.90 -30.53 -30.18
CA THR A 351 -11.14 -29.94 -29.08
C THR A 351 -9.80 -30.67 -28.94
N ILE A 352 -8.72 -29.91 -28.91
CA ILE A 352 -7.35 -30.42 -28.87
C ILE A 352 -6.88 -30.37 -27.40
N PRO A 353 -6.18 -31.41 -26.88
CA PRO A 353 -5.54 -31.34 -25.56
C PRO A 353 -4.68 -30.09 -25.36
N ARG A 354 -4.57 -29.64 -24.10
CA ARG A 354 -3.84 -28.41 -23.72
C ARG A 354 -3.03 -28.62 -22.47
N ALA A 355 -1.90 -27.92 -22.37
CA ALA A 355 -0.98 -28.02 -21.24
C ALA A 355 -0.66 -26.64 -20.64
N ILE A 356 -0.45 -26.59 -19.32
CA ILE A 356 0.02 -25.41 -18.59
C ILE A 356 0.98 -25.86 -17.48
N ASP A 357 2.21 -25.33 -17.49
CA ASP A 357 3.28 -25.61 -16.51
C ASP A 357 3.41 -27.11 -16.15
N GLY A 358 3.44 -27.99 -17.16
CA GLY A 358 3.57 -29.45 -16.98
C GLY A 358 2.31 -30.20 -16.52
N LEU A 359 1.16 -29.54 -16.39
CA LEU A 359 -0.15 -30.19 -16.29
C LEU A 359 -0.77 -30.29 -17.68
N GLU A 360 -1.02 -31.50 -18.17
CA GLU A 360 -1.71 -31.77 -19.44
C GLU A 360 -3.17 -32.15 -19.17
N LEU A 361 -4.11 -31.57 -19.93
CA LEU A 361 -5.53 -31.94 -19.89
C LEU A 361 -5.99 -32.47 -21.25
N GLU A 362 -6.65 -33.62 -21.21
CA GLU A 362 -7.31 -34.26 -22.33
C GLU A 362 -8.51 -33.45 -22.85
N SER A 363 -8.82 -33.61 -24.14
CA SER A 363 -9.86 -32.84 -24.82
C SER A 363 -11.24 -32.98 -24.21
N TYR A 364 -11.63 -34.18 -23.77
CA TYR A 364 -12.95 -34.39 -23.13
C TYR A 364 -13.08 -33.63 -21.79
N LYS A 365 -12.00 -33.55 -20.99
CA LYS A 365 -11.98 -32.77 -19.74
C LYS A 365 -12.14 -31.27 -20.01
N ILE A 366 -11.52 -30.79 -21.10
CA ILE A 366 -11.68 -29.41 -21.59
C ILE A 366 -13.14 -29.16 -22.00
N ASP A 367 -13.72 -30.02 -22.84
CA ASP A 367 -15.10 -29.90 -23.32
C ASP A 367 -16.14 -29.95 -22.18
N ASP A 368 -15.96 -30.84 -21.21
CA ASP A 368 -16.85 -30.96 -20.04
C ASP A 368 -16.80 -29.71 -19.15
N CYS A 369 -15.59 -29.24 -18.80
CA CYS A 369 -15.42 -28.03 -17.98
C CYS A 369 -15.95 -26.78 -18.69
N PHE A 370 -15.74 -26.65 -20.00
CA PHE A 370 -16.34 -25.58 -20.80
C PHE A 370 -17.87 -25.68 -20.82
N SER A 371 -18.42 -26.89 -20.95
CA SER A 371 -19.87 -27.12 -20.92
C SER A 371 -20.48 -26.74 -19.57
N LEU A 372 -19.83 -27.08 -18.46
CA LEU A 372 -20.23 -26.66 -17.12
C LEU A 372 -20.15 -25.13 -16.95
N PHE A 373 -19.08 -24.50 -17.44
CA PHE A 373 -18.96 -23.03 -17.43
C PHE A 373 -20.14 -22.36 -18.14
N PHE A 374 -20.46 -22.76 -19.38
CA PHE A 374 -21.53 -22.13 -20.14
C PHE A 374 -22.94 -22.50 -19.65
N LYS A 375 -23.14 -23.71 -19.10
CA LYS A 375 -24.41 -24.16 -18.53
C LYS A 375 -24.78 -23.41 -17.23
N HIS A 376 -23.80 -23.11 -16.37
CA HIS A 376 -24.07 -22.61 -15.02
C HIS A 376 -23.50 -21.21 -14.72
N TYR A 377 -22.25 -20.95 -15.08
CA TYR A 377 -21.51 -19.75 -14.63
C TYR A 377 -21.69 -18.55 -15.57
N PHE A 378 -21.59 -18.78 -16.88
CA PHE A 378 -21.73 -17.75 -17.93
C PHE A 378 -22.99 -16.90 -17.77
N LYS A 379 -24.13 -17.53 -17.46
CA LYS A 379 -25.43 -16.87 -17.35
C LYS A 379 -25.50 -15.81 -16.22
N THR A 380 -24.59 -15.85 -15.23
CA THR A 380 -24.49 -14.82 -14.16
C THR A 380 -23.53 -13.67 -14.51
N LEU A 381 -22.57 -13.90 -15.40
CA LEU A 381 -21.59 -12.90 -15.83
C LEU A 381 -21.31 -13.06 -17.34
N PRO A 382 -22.24 -12.64 -18.21
CA PRO A 382 -22.22 -12.93 -19.64
C PRO A 382 -21.26 -12.03 -20.44
N ILE A 383 -19.98 -12.04 -20.06
CA ILE A 383 -18.92 -11.17 -20.61
C ILE A 383 -18.03 -11.86 -21.65
N VAL A 384 -18.43 -13.02 -22.16
CA VAL A 384 -17.74 -13.83 -23.19
C VAL A 384 -18.74 -14.31 -24.25
N ASP A 385 -18.28 -14.76 -25.41
CA ASP A 385 -19.16 -15.23 -26.50
C ASP A 385 -19.26 -16.77 -26.50
N GLN A 386 -20.41 -17.29 -26.03
CA GLN A 386 -20.69 -18.73 -25.93
C GLN A 386 -20.75 -19.49 -27.27
N ARG A 387 -20.62 -18.80 -28.42
CA ARG A 387 -20.64 -19.43 -29.75
C ARG A 387 -19.28 -19.99 -30.18
N ASN A 388 -18.21 -19.64 -29.49
CA ASN A 388 -16.86 -20.08 -29.80
C ASN A 388 -16.51 -21.39 -29.08
N ASP A 389 -15.69 -22.24 -29.70
CA ASP A 389 -15.25 -23.52 -29.13
C ASP A 389 -13.99 -23.36 -28.23
N PRO A 390 -13.59 -24.39 -27.46
CA PRO A 390 -12.46 -24.26 -26.53
C PRO A 390 -11.12 -24.00 -27.22
N ASN A 391 -10.93 -24.50 -28.45
CA ASN A 391 -9.75 -24.20 -29.26
C ASN A 391 -9.68 -22.68 -29.54
N TRP A 392 -10.78 -22.09 -30.02
CA TRP A 392 -10.87 -20.64 -30.23
C TRP A 392 -10.58 -19.85 -28.95
N PHE A 393 -11.10 -20.28 -27.79
CA PHE A 393 -10.84 -19.59 -26.52
C PHE A 393 -9.36 -19.62 -26.12
N TYR A 394 -8.66 -20.74 -26.33
CA TYR A 394 -7.23 -20.85 -26.08
C TYR A 394 -6.43 -19.91 -26.97
N ASP A 395 -6.71 -19.94 -28.27
CA ASP A 395 -6.01 -19.15 -29.29
C ASP A 395 -6.32 -17.65 -29.16
N TYR A 396 -7.54 -17.31 -28.70
CA TYR A 396 -7.93 -15.94 -28.37
C TYR A 396 -7.27 -15.43 -27.09
N SER A 397 -7.23 -16.23 -26.01
CA SER A 397 -6.53 -15.89 -24.78
C SER A 397 -6.32 -17.11 -23.88
N PRO A 398 -5.08 -17.58 -23.69
CA PRO A 398 -4.78 -18.66 -22.76
C PRO A 398 -5.28 -18.38 -21.34
N LEU A 399 -5.17 -17.14 -20.85
CA LEU A 399 -5.72 -16.79 -19.53
C LEU A 399 -7.24 -16.98 -19.46
N LEU A 400 -7.98 -16.48 -20.45
CA LEU A 400 -9.44 -16.58 -20.44
C LEU A 400 -9.89 -18.04 -20.58
N PHE A 401 -9.21 -18.82 -21.43
CA PHE A 401 -9.41 -20.26 -21.54
C PHE A 401 -9.19 -20.98 -20.20
N TRP A 402 -8.03 -20.80 -19.56
CA TRP A 402 -7.72 -21.48 -18.31
C TRP A 402 -8.57 -20.97 -17.14
N THR A 403 -9.03 -19.72 -17.17
CA THR A 403 -10.01 -19.17 -16.21
C THR A 403 -11.39 -19.80 -16.39
N ILE A 404 -11.89 -19.90 -17.62
CA ILE A 404 -13.16 -20.58 -17.96
C ILE A 404 -13.09 -22.05 -17.51
N LEU A 405 -12.02 -22.75 -17.86
CA LEU A 405 -11.82 -24.15 -17.52
C LEU A 405 -11.74 -24.36 -16.00
N ALA A 406 -10.96 -23.54 -15.29
CA ALA A 406 -10.82 -23.61 -13.84
C ALA A 406 -12.10 -23.21 -13.08
N ILE A 407 -12.99 -22.41 -13.67
CA ILE A 407 -14.30 -22.11 -13.08
C ILE A 407 -15.28 -23.24 -13.37
N GLY A 408 -15.24 -23.83 -14.57
CA GLY A 408 -15.99 -25.06 -14.90
C GLY A 408 -15.62 -26.25 -14.02
N SER A 409 -14.32 -26.43 -13.72
CA SER A 409 -13.83 -27.56 -12.92
C SER A 409 -14.16 -27.50 -11.42
N ARG A 410 -14.66 -26.36 -10.91
CA ARG A 410 -15.10 -26.20 -9.51
C ARG A 410 -16.16 -27.20 -9.08
N LYS A 411 -16.96 -27.63 -10.04
CA LYS A 411 -17.97 -28.68 -9.93
C LYS A 411 -17.85 -29.58 -11.18
N TYR A 412 -16.67 -30.17 -11.36
CA TYR A 412 -16.42 -31.31 -12.25
C TYR A 412 -16.01 -32.53 -11.43
N GLU A 413 -16.58 -33.69 -11.76
CA GLU A 413 -16.60 -34.87 -10.87
C GLU A 413 -15.74 -36.02 -11.37
N GLN A 414 -15.62 -36.17 -12.69
CA GLN A 414 -14.77 -37.18 -13.31
C GLN A 414 -13.27 -36.97 -12.98
N ASP A 415 -12.90 -35.73 -12.59
CA ASP A 415 -11.60 -35.40 -12.01
C ASP A 415 -11.70 -34.10 -11.17
N PRO A 416 -11.92 -34.20 -9.84
CA PRO A 416 -11.99 -33.03 -8.97
C PRO A 416 -10.60 -32.38 -8.72
N THR A 417 -9.50 -33.06 -9.07
CA THR A 417 -8.13 -32.59 -8.82
C THR A 417 -7.70 -31.47 -9.78
N ILE A 418 -8.45 -31.28 -10.87
CA ILE A 418 -8.21 -30.24 -11.89
C ILE A 418 -8.19 -28.85 -11.24
N LEU A 419 -9.13 -28.54 -10.33
CA LEU A 419 -9.21 -27.21 -9.72
C LEU A 419 -7.97 -26.88 -8.89
N GLU A 420 -7.53 -27.80 -8.02
CA GLU A 420 -6.35 -27.59 -7.17
C GLU A 420 -5.06 -27.55 -8.00
N SER A 421 -4.97 -28.37 -9.04
CA SER A 421 -3.84 -28.39 -9.98
C SER A 421 -3.73 -27.14 -10.84
N LEU A 422 -4.87 -26.52 -11.20
CA LEU A 422 -4.91 -25.27 -11.98
C LEU A 422 -4.79 -24.01 -11.13
N GLY A 423 -5.32 -23.97 -9.91
CA GLY A 423 -5.42 -22.76 -9.09
C GLY A 423 -4.12 -21.93 -9.02
N PRO A 424 -2.97 -22.52 -8.66
CA PRO A 424 -1.68 -21.84 -8.65
C PRO A 424 -1.23 -21.36 -10.04
N LYS A 425 -1.44 -22.19 -11.08
CA LYS A 425 -1.00 -21.93 -12.46
C LYS A 425 -1.80 -20.80 -13.10
N VAL A 426 -3.13 -20.82 -12.94
CA VAL A 426 -4.02 -19.74 -13.38
C VAL A 426 -3.75 -18.46 -12.60
N THR A 427 -3.44 -18.54 -11.30
CA THR A 427 -3.03 -17.36 -10.51
C THR A 427 -1.73 -16.75 -11.05
N ALA A 428 -0.71 -17.56 -11.34
CA ALA A 428 0.54 -17.10 -11.94
C ALA A 428 0.32 -16.49 -13.35
N LEU A 429 -0.45 -17.16 -14.21
CA LEU A 429 -0.81 -16.66 -15.54
C LEU A 429 -1.62 -15.35 -15.47
N THR A 430 -2.49 -15.21 -14.46
CA THR A 430 -3.23 -13.97 -14.21
C THR A 430 -2.27 -12.82 -13.92
N MET A 431 -1.31 -13.02 -13.01
CA MET A 431 -0.28 -12.02 -12.68
C MET A 431 0.58 -11.63 -13.90
N GLN A 432 0.94 -12.59 -14.75
CA GLN A 432 1.68 -12.32 -15.99
C GLN A 432 0.86 -11.50 -16.99
N SER A 433 -0.42 -11.83 -17.19
CA SER A 433 -1.30 -11.13 -18.14
C SER A 433 -1.74 -9.73 -17.70
N MET A 434 -1.56 -9.36 -16.43
CA MET A 434 -1.68 -7.96 -15.97
C MET A 434 -0.63 -7.04 -16.61
N LEU A 435 0.50 -7.59 -17.09
CA LEU A 435 1.63 -6.84 -17.63
C LEU A 435 1.59 -6.69 -19.17
N LYS A 436 0.48 -7.04 -19.83
CA LYS A 436 0.35 -7.07 -21.30
C LYS A 436 -0.65 -6.03 -21.84
N PRO A 437 -0.20 -4.86 -22.32
CA PRO A 437 -1.10 -3.77 -22.76
C PRO A 437 -2.11 -4.12 -23.86
N HIS A 438 -1.77 -5.06 -24.74
CA HIS A 438 -2.63 -5.51 -25.84
C HIS A 438 -3.63 -6.61 -25.44
N GLU A 439 -3.50 -7.21 -24.25
CA GLU A 439 -4.42 -8.25 -23.76
C GLU A 439 -5.46 -7.73 -22.75
N HIS A 440 -5.39 -6.44 -22.38
CA HIS A 440 -6.19 -5.85 -21.31
C HIS A 440 -7.68 -6.22 -21.30
N MET A 441 -8.36 -6.28 -22.46
CA MET A 441 -9.78 -6.66 -22.53
C MET A 441 -10.01 -8.09 -22.02
N LYS A 442 -9.15 -9.04 -22.43
CA LYS A 442 -9.15 -10.45 -22.06
C LYS A 442 -8.78 -10.61 -20.58
N THR A 443 -7.81 -9.83 -20.11
CA THR A 443 -7.39 -9.78 -18.71
C THR A 443 -8.52 -9.26 -17.82
N ILE A 444 -9.24 -8.19 -18.21
CA ILE A 444 -10.42 -7.69 -17.49
C ILE A 444 -11.49 -8.78 -17.42
N GLN A 445 -11.85 -9.42 -18.55
CA GLN A 445 -12.83 -10.53 -18.56
C GLN A 445 -12.44 -11.63 -17.55
N SER A 446 -11.18 -12.05 -17.56
CA SER A 446 -10.66 -13.11 -16.69
C SER A 446 -10.67 -12.71 -15.20
N LEU A 447 -10.25 -11.48 -14.88
CA LEU A 447 -10.26 -10.97 -13.51
C LEU A 447 -11.69 -10.89 -12.94
N LEU A 448 -12.66 -10.41 -13.72
CA LEU A 448 -14.06 -10.31 -13.27
C LEU A 448 -14.68 -11.69 -13.00
N LEU A 449 -14.34 -12.70 -13.80
CA LEU A 449 -14.73 -14.09 -13.55
C LEU A 449 -14.11 -14.63 -12.26
N LEU A 450 -12.81 -14.40 -12.03
CA LEU A 450 -12.12 -14.82 -10.80
C LEU A 450 -12.63 -14.09 -9.54
N CYS A 451 -13.05 -12.84 -9.63
CA CYS A 451 -13.65 -12.11 -8.50
C CYS A 451 -15.06 -12.61 -8.12
N MET A 452 -15.82 -13.16 -9.09
CA MET A 452 -17.14 -13.75 -8.85
C MET A 452 -17.05 -15.17 -8.28
N TRP A 453 -16.05 -15.93 -8.73
CA TRP A 453 -15.80 -17.31 -8.32
C TRP A 453 -14.31 -17.54 -7.99
N PRO A 454 -13.81 -16.96 -6.88
CA PRO A 454 -12.40 -17.08 -6.47
C PRO A 454 -12.05 -18.53 -6.11
N PHE A 455 -10.77 -18.89 -6.19
CA PHE A 455 -10.28 -20.22 -5.79
C PHE A 455 -10.61 -20.53 -4.31
N PRO A 456 -10.67 -21.82 -3.90
CA PRO A 456 -10.87 -22.18 -2.50
C PRO A 456 -9.82 -21.53 -1.60
N MET A 457 -10.28 -20.82 -0.57
CA MET A 457 -9.43 -20.07 0.35
C MET A 457 -9.43 -20.71 1.73
N ASP A 458 -8.28 -20.64 2.40
CA ASP A 458 -8.13 -21.09 3.79
C ASP A 458 -8.29 -19.97 4.83
N THR A 459 -8.22 -18.71 4.43
CA THR A 459 -8.53 -17.54 5.28
C THR A 459 -9.15 -16.40 4.46
N MET A 460 -9.76 -15.42 5.13
CA MET A 460 -10.08 -14.13 4.48
C MET A 460 -8.85 -13.24 4.22
N ILE A 461 -7.68 -13.58 4.77
CA ILE A 461 -6.42 -12.83 4.56
C ILE A 461 -5.78 -13.21 3.22
N THR A 462 -5.99 -14.44 2.76
CA THR A 462 -5.58 -14.95 1.43
C THR A 462 -6.51 -14.53 0.27
N ASP A 463 -7.49 -13.66 0.52
CA ASP A 463 -8.46 -13.21 -0.50
C ASP A 463 -7.89 -12.09 -1.39
N VAL A 464 -7.43 -12.47 -2.58
CA VAL A 464 -6.88 -11.55 -3.59
C VAL A 464 -7.94 -10.87 -4.46
N SER A 465 -9.23 -11.16 -4.27
CA SER A 465 -10.31 -10.65 -5.13
C SER A 465 -10.38 -9.13 -5.13
N LEU A 466 -10.11 -8.48 -3.99
CA LEU A 466 -10.03 -7.02 -3.87
C LEU A 466 -8.88 -6.40 -4.67
N SER A 467 -7.72 -7.07 -4.72
CA SER A 467 -6.59 -6.65 -5.54
C SER A 467 -6.93 -6.82 -7.03
N MET A 468 -7.58 -7.93 -7.39
CA MET A 468 -8.05 -8.20 -8.75
C MET A 468 -9.09 -7.18 -9.24
N THR A 469 -10.04 -6.75 -8.41
CA THR A 469 -11.01 -5.71 -8.79
C THR A 469 -10.36 -4.34 -8.94
N GLY A 470 -9.39 -3.99 -8.08
CA GLY A 470 -8.58 -2.77 -8.24
C GLY A 470 -7.85 -2.73 -9.59
N VAL A 471 -7.21 -3.84 -9.98
CA VAL A 471 -6.55 -3.96 -11.29
C VAL A 471 -7.56 -3.94 -12.44
N ALA A 472 -8.64 -4.73 -12.37
CA ALA A 472 -9.66 -4.78 -13.43
C ALA A 472 -10.29 -3.41 -13.70
N MET A 473 -10.61 -2.67 -12.64
CA MET A 473 -11.12 -1.30 -12.73
C MET A 473 -10.09 -0.36 -13.38
N GLN A 474 -8.84 -0.38 -12.93
CA GLN A 474 -7.80 0.50 -13.47
C GLN A 474 -7.52 0.21 -14.96
N LEU A 475 -7.48 -1.07 -15.35
CA LEU A 475 -7.35 -1.47 -16.75
C LEU A 475 -8.57 -1.00 -17.57
N ALA A 476 -9.79 -1.14 -17.06
CA ALA A 476 -11.00 -0.67 -17.75
C ALA A 476 -10.98 0.86 -17.95
N LEU A 477 -10.57 1.63 -16.94
CA LEU A 477 -10.41 3.07 -17.02
C LEU A 477 -9.33 3.46 -18.06
N GLN A 478 -8.17 2.83 -18.03
CA GLN A 478 -7.08 3.05 -19.00
C GLN A 478 -7.48 2.73 -20.45
N ASN A 479 -8.37 1.75 -20.66
CA ASN A 479 -8.91 1.40 -21.98
C ASN A 479 -10.16 2.22 -22.35
N GLY A 480 -10.51 3.27 -21.59
CA GLY A 480 -11.62 4.18 -21.89
C GLY A 480 -13.01 3.53 -21.83
N LEU A 481 -13.19 2.40 -21.13
CA LEU A 481 -14.47 1.67 -21.08
C LEU A 481 -15.63 2.50 -20.49
N HIS A 482 -15.31 3.43 -19.60
CA HIS A 482 -16.22 4.39 -18.96
C HIS A 482 -16.69 5.51 -19.90
N SER A 483 -16.00 5.74 -21.04
CA SER A 483 -16.21 6.89 -21.93
C SER A 483 -16.93 6.48 -23.21
N PHE A 484 -18.16 6.99 -23.41
CA PHE A 484 -18.84 6.86 -24.69
C PHE A 484 -18.31 7.87 -25.73
N GLY A 485 -18.23 7.47 -27.00
CA GLY A 485 -17.68 8.25 -28.12
C GLY A 485 -16.17 8.54 -28.06
N ARG A 486 -15.64 9.04 -26.93
CA ARG A 486 -14.29 9.60 -26.78
C ARG A 486 -13.20 8.56 -26.52
N ARG A 487 -13.15 7.50 -27.33
CA ARG A 487 -12.24 6.36 -27.10
C ARG A 487 -10.82 6.59 -27.62
N GLN A 488 -10.64 7.51 -28.56
CA GLN A 488 -9.34 7.79 -29.20
C GLN A 488 -8.30 8.35 -28.21
N ASP A 489 -8.76 8.99 -27.13
CA ASP A 489 -7.92 9.54 -26.05
C ASP A 489 -7.26 8.45 -25.19
N PHE A 490 -7.71 7.18 -25.30
CA PHE A 490 -7.35 6.07 -24.42
C PHE A 490 -6.69 4.88 -25.14
N THR A 491 -6.65 4.83 -26.48
CA THR A 491 -6.11 3.67 -27.21
C THR A 491 -5.44 4.07 -28.52
N VAL A 492 -4.25 3.52 -28.78
CA VAL A 492 -3.36 3.93 -29.88
C VAL A 492 -3.88 3.54 -31.28
N GLN A 493 -4.75 2.52 -31.36
CA GLN A 493 -5.41 2.10 -32.60
C GLN A 493 -6.89 1.79 -32.34
N ILE A 494 -7.77 2.26 -33.22
CA ILE A 494 -9.19 1.91 -33.23
C ILE A 494 -9.60 1.63 -34.68
N THR A 495 -9.85 0.35 -34.99
CA THR A 495 -10.62 -0.03 -36.18
C THR A 495 -12.09 0.06 -35.82
N GLN A 496 -12.88 0.90 -36.51
CA GLN A 496 -14.33 0.97 -36.28
C GLN A 496 -14.97 -0.38 -36.56
N ASN A 497 -15.77 -0.89 -35.60
CA ASN A 497 -16.40 -2.20 -35.67
C ASN A 497 -17.57 -2.24 -34.69
N GLU A 498 -18.79 -2.14 -35.23
CA GLU A 498 -20.05 -2.03 -34.49
C GLU A 498 -20.23 -3.13 -33.42
N LYS A 499 -19.66 -4.33 -33.66
CA LYS A 499 -19.73 -5.47 -32.73
C LYS A 499 -18.85 -5.25 -31.49
N GLN A 500 -17.76 -4.46 -31.59
CA GLN A 500 -17.01 -3.99 -30.42
C GLN A 500 -17.71 -2.82 -29.72
N ASP A 501 -18.43 -1.98 -30.47
CA ASP A 501 -19.10 -0.80 -29.93
C ASP A 501 -20.22 -1.15 -28.93
N LEU A 502 -20.92 -2.27 -29.13
CA LEU A 502 -21.89 -2.83 -28.20
C LEU A 502 -21.25 -3.66 -27.06
N PHE A 503 -20.12 -4.32 -27.31
CA PHE A 503 -19.46 -5.18 -26.31
C PHE A 503 -18.83 -4.39 -25.16
N ARG A 504 -18.09 -3.31 -25.46
CA ARG A 504 -17.33 -2.54 -24.45
C ARG A 504 -18.21 -1.89 -23.37
N PRO A 505 -19.37 -1.26 -23.70
CA PRO A 505 -20.33 -0.77 -22.70
C PRO A 505 -20.87 -1.85 -21.78
N ARG A 506 -21.14 -3.06 -22.30
CA ARG A 506 -21.61 -4.20 -21.50
C ARG A 506 -20.51 -4.68 -20.57
N LEU A 507 -19.28 -4.83 -21.05
CA LEU A 507 -18.13 -5.19 -20.21
C LEU A 507 -17.85 -4.13 -19.13
N TRP A 508 -17.98 -2.84 -19.45
CA TRP A 508 -17.88 -1.75 -18.49
C TRP A 508 -18.92 -1.87 -17.37
N SER A 509 -20.19 -2.08 -17.72
CA SER A 509 -21.28 -2.20 -16.75
C SER A 509 -21.02 -3.32 -15.74
N HIS A 510 -20.64 -4.51 -16.23
CA HIS A 510 -20.26 -5.65 -15.39
C HIS A 510 -18.97 -5.38 -14.58
N CYS A 511 -17.99 -4.69 -15.15
CA CYS A 511 -16.75 -4.30 -14.45
C CYS A 511 -17.05 -3.37 -13.27
N LYS A 512 -17.88 -2.33 -13.48
CA LYS A 512 -18.33 -1.39 -12.44
C LYS A 512 -19.07 -2.14 -11.32
N ALA A 513 -20.02 -3.00 -11.70
CA ALA A 513 -20.83 -3.79 -10.76
C ALA A 513 -19.99 -4.75 -9.90
N VAL A 514 -19.24 -5.67 -10.52
CA VAL A 514 -18.44 -6.68 -9.80
C VAL A 514 -17.44 -6.00 -8.87
N CYS A 515 -16.71 -4.97 -9.34
CA CYS A 515 -15.70 -4.30 -8.52
C CYS A 515 -16.31 -3.62 -7.28
N GLN A 516 -17.46 -2.95 -7.45
CA GLN A 516 -18.16 -2.29 -6.33
C GLN A 516 -18.77 -3.31 -5.36
N ILE A 517 -19.41 -4.36 -5.86
CA ILE A 517 -20.02 -5.43 -5.06
C ILE A 517 -18.94 -6.13 -4.21
N THR A 518 -17.79 -6.50 -4.80
CA THR A 518 -16.68 -7.14 -4.07
C THR A 518 -16.16 -6.27 -2.93
N SER A 519 -16.08 -4.94 -3.10
CA SER A 519 -15.74 -4.04 -1.98
C SER A 519 -16.79 -4.08 -0.86
N ILE A 520 -18.08 -3.97 -1.22
CA ILE A 520 -19.19 -3.91 -0.26
C ILE A 520 -19.26 -5.20 0.59
N VAL A 521 -19.15 -6.38 -0.03
CA VAL A 521 -19.20 -7.66 0.71
C VAL A 521 -17.93 -8.02 1.47
N ASN A 522 -16.85 -7.23 1.30
CA ASN A 522 -15.68 -7.24 2.18
C ASN A 522 -15.74 -6.20 3.30
N GLY A 523 -16.81 -5.40 3.36
CA GLY A 523 -16.97 -4.30 4.29
C GLY A 523 -16.06 -3.11 4.00
N LEU A 524 -15.69 -2.90 2.73
CA LEU A 524 -14.86 -1.78 2.28
C LEU A 524 -15.70 -0.80 1.44
N GLN A 525 -15.29 0.46 1.43
CA GLN A 525 -15.98 1.51 0.68
C GLN A 525 -15.84 1.27 -0.84
N PRO A 526 -16.95 1.20 -1.60
CA PRO A 526 -16.89 1.04 -3.05
C PRO A 526 -16.49 2.35 -3.75
N SER A 527 -15.82 2.24 -4.90
CA SER A 527 -15.48 3.40 -5.72
C SER A 527 -16.69 3.95 -6.46
N VAL A 528 -17.08 5.19 -6.15
CA VAL A 528 -18.05 5.96 -6.95
C VAL A 528 -17.32 6.51 -8.17
N ILE A 529 -17.75 6.10 -9.36
CA ILE A 529 -17.19 6.54 -10.65
C ILE A 529 -18.36 7.03 -11.51
N THR A 530 -18.33 8.31 -11.86
CA THR A 530 -19.21 8.91 -12.86
C THR A 530 -18.76 8.48 -14.25
N ASP A 531 -19.70 8.04 -15.08
CA ASP A 531 -19.44 7.64 -16.47
C ASP A 531 -20.55 8.11 -17.42
N ALA A 532 -20.52 7.65 -18.67
CA ALA A 532 -21.49 8.02 -19.70
C ALA A 532 -22.95 7.56 -19.41
N PHE A 533 -23.20 6.73 -18.40
CA PHE A 533 -24.53 6.24 -18.01
C PHE A 533 -25.14 7.02 -16.83
N ASP A 534 -24.32 7.83 -16.15
CA ASP A 534 -24.72 8.79 -15.12
C ASP A 534 -25.07 10.20 -15.70
N LEU A 535 -25.20 10.33 -17.03
CA LEU A 535 -25.53 11.59 -17.74
C LEU A 535 -26.99 12.08 -17.52
N PRO A 536 -27.32 13.36 -17.81
CA PRO A 536 -28.67 13.91 -17.67
C PRO A 536 -29.73 13.23 -18.57
N PRO A 537 -31.04 13.34 -18.25
CA PRO A 537 -32.11 12.55 -18.90
C PRO A 537 -32.19 12.68 -20.43
N ASP A 538 -31.89 13.85 -20.98
CA ASP A 538 -31.81 14.12 -22.43
C ASP A 538 -30.76 13.27 -23.16
N GLN A 539 -29.69 12.85 -22.47
CA GLN A 539 -28.62 12.01 -23.01
C GLN A 539 -28.78 10.52 -22.64
N GLN A 540 -29.67 10.18 -21.71
CA GLN A 540 -29.92 8.78 -21.32
C GLN A 540 -30.62 7.95 -22.41
N GLN A 541 -31.28 8.59 -23.38
CA GLN A 541 -31.87 7.90 -24.53
C GLN A 541 -30.80 7.30 -25.44
N GLU A 542 -29.63 7.94 -25.57
CA GLU A 542 -28.50 7.40 -26.34
C GLU A 542 -27.91 6.16 -25.63
N ALA A 543 -27.73 6.23 -24.31
CA ALA A 543 -27.33 5.10 -23.48
C ALA A 543 -28.26 3.87 -23.60
N LEU A 544 -29.58 4.11 -23.64
CA LEU A 544 -30.62 3.08 -23.84
C LEU A 544 -30.61 2.45 -25.25
N ASN A 545 -30.02 3.10 -26.24
CA ASN A 545 -29.86 2.53 -27.59
C ASN A 545 -28.63 1.62 -27.71
N ILE A 546 -27.71 1.65 -26.73
CA ILE A 546 -26.40 0.96 -26.74
C ILE A 546 -26.41 -0.27 -25.82
N LEU A 547 -26.95 -0.11 -24.61
CA LEU A 547 -27.19 -1.21 -23.68
C LEU A 547 -28.57 -1.81 -23.95
N SER A 548 -28.71 -3.13 -23.78
CA SER A 548 -30.06 -3.71 -23.71
C SER A 548 -30.76 -3.28 -22.41
N PRO A 549 -32.10 -3.16 -22.38
CA PRO A 549 -32.81 -2.54 -21.25
C PRO A 549 -32.52 -3.18 -19.89
N ASP A 550 -32.34 -4.50 -19.86
CA ASP A 550 -31.87 -5.29 -18.73
C ASP A 550 -30.52 -4.80 -18.18
N ILE A 551 -29.49 -4.66 -19.03
CA ILE A 551 -28.16 -4.20 -18.61
C ILE A 551 -28.19 -2.72 -18.20
N PHE A 552 -29.02 -1.89 -18.83
CA PHE A 552 -29.21 -0.49 -18.45
C PHE A 552 -29.86 -0.36 -17.07
N TRP A 553 -30.95 -1.08 -16.81
CA TRP A 553 -31.66 -1.03 -15.52
C TRP A 553 -30.84 -1.66 -14.40
N ALA A 554 -30.11 -2.75 -14.66
CA ALA A 554 -29.13 -3.29 -13.72
C ALA A 554 -28.02 -2.28 -13.38
N HIS A 555 -27.51 -1.54 -14.37
CA HIS A 555 -26.52 -0.47 -14.15
C HIS A 555 -27.08 0.66 -13.28
N LYS A 556 -28.30 1.14 -13.57
CA LYS A 556 -29.01 2.15 -12.79
C LYS A 556 -29.16 1.73 -11.32
N LEU A 557 -29.61 0.49 -11.11
CA LEU A 557 -29.86 -0.09 -9.80
C LEU A 557 -28.56 -0.22 -8.99
N GLN A 558 -27.50 -0.78 -9.59
CA GLN A 558 -26.17 -0.88 -9.00
C GLN A 558 -25.54 0.49 -8.69
N GLY A 559 -25.77 1.49 -9.55
CA GLY A 559 -25.33 2.87 -9.32
C GLY A 559 -26.05 3.52 -8.13
N ALA A 560 -27.36 3.30 -7.99
CA ALA A 560 -28.12 3.75 -6.82
C ALA A 560 -27.64 3.07 -5.52
N PHE A 561 -27.45 1.74 -5.54
CA PHE A 561 -26.93 0.98 -4.40
C PHE A 561 -25.54 1.43 -3.97
N THR A 562 -24.62 1.66 -4.92
CA THR A 562 -23.27 2.14 -4.62
C THR A 562 -23.28 3.54 -3.99
N ARG A 563 -24.13 4.45 -4.49
CA ARG A 563 -24.31 5.78 -3.90
C ARG A 563 -24.88 5.69 -2.47
N ALA A 564 -25.89 4.85 -2.25
CA ALA A 564 -26.48 4.60 -0.94
C ALA A 564 -25.43 4.10 0.08
N ILE A 565 -24.70 3.03 -0.24
CA ILE A 565 -23.66 2.49 0.66
C ILE A 565 -22.55 3.52 0.93
N THR A 566 -22.12 4.26 -0.10
CA THR A 566 -21.08 5.29 0.06
C THR A 566 -21.53 6.42 0.99
N ALA A 567 -22.76 6.91 0.82
CA ALA A 567 -23.33 7.95 1.68
C ALA A 567 -23.49 7.45 3.13
N LEU A 568 -24.06 6.25 3.32
CA LEU A 568 -24.28 5.67 4.64
C LEU A 568 -22.96 5.36 5.37
N MET A 569 -21.92 4.90 4.67
CA MET A 569 -20.59 4.71 5.26
C MET A 569 -19.97 6.02 5.75
N ALA A 570 -20.15 7.12 5.01
CA ALA A 570 -19.67 8.45 5.44
C ALA A 570 -20.36 8.97 6.72
N HIS A 571 -21.55 8.46 7.07
CA HIS A 571 -22.30 8.84 8.27
C HIS A 571 -21.99 8.01 9.52
N ILE A 572 -21.39 6.82 9.40
CA ILE A 572 -21.04 5.97 10.56
C ILE A 572 -19.59 6.09 11.01
N TYR A 573 -18.72 6.69 10.19
CA TYR A 573 -17.29 6.89 10.45
C TYR A 573 -17.03 7.99 11.50
N PRO A 574 -17.61 9.21 11.37
CA PRO A 574 -17.78 10.09 12.51
C PRO A 574 -18.95 9.59 13.39
N VAL A 575 -18.84 9.74 14.71
CA VAL A 575 -19.97 9.47 15.63
C VAL A 575 -20.96 10.62 15.55
N THR A 576 -21.84 10.60 14.54
CA THR A 576 -22.86 11.65 14.39
C THR A 576 -24.03 11.42 15.34
N SER A 577 -24.51 12.50 15.97
CA SER A 577 -25.68 12.51 16.85
C SER A 577 -27.01 12.65 16.09
N LYS A 578 -27.02 12.49 14.76
CA LYS A 578 -28.21 12.61 13.93
C LYS A 578 -28.86 11.24 13.72
N PRO A 579 -30.20 11.11 13.77
CA PRO A 579 -30.89 9.89 13.34
C PRO A 579 -30.54 9.52 11.89
N LEU A 580 -30.38 8.22 11.63
CA LEU A 580 -30.03 7.69 10.32
C LEU A 580 -31.24 7.08 9.60
N CYS A 581 -32.26 6.59 10.32
CA CYS A 581 -33.44 5.94 9.74
C CYS A 581 -34.07 6.74 8.59
N PRO A 582 -34.34 8.06 8.69
CA PRO A 582 -34.90 8.82 7.56
C PRO A 582 -34.01 8.85 6.32
N LEU A 583 -32.68 8.77 6.49
CA LEU A 583 -31.72 8.71 5.38
C LEU A 583 -31.65 7.30 4.78
N ILE A 584 -31.69 6.25 5.61
CA ILE A 584 -31.69 4.84 5.18
C ILE A 584 -33.01 4.52 4.47
N ASP A 585 -34.15 4.87 5.06
CA ASP A 585 -35.50 4.77 4.46
C ASP A 585 -35.52 5.45 3.07
N ASN A 586 -34.93 6.65 2.93
CA ASN A 586 -34.82 7.39 1.68
C ASN A 586 -33.90 6.72 0.62
N TRP A 587 -32.88 5.95 1.04
CA TRP A 587 -32.05 5.18 0.11
C TRP A 587 -32.71 3.85 -0.30
N ASP A 588 -33.41 3.18 0.62
CA ASP A 588 -34.20 1.98 0.33
C ASP A 588 -35.35 2.28 -0.65
N ASN A 589 -36.04 3.41 -0.46
CA ASN A 589 -37.06 3.91 -1.39
C ASN A 589 -36.48 4.18 -2.79
N GLN A 590 -35.28 4.78 -2.91
CA GLN A 590 -34.65 4.98 -4.22
C GLN A 590 -34.30 3.66 -4.94
N ILE A 591 -33.98 2.58 -4.21
CA ILE A 591 -33.84 1.24 -4.82
C ILE A 591 -35.19 0.77 -5.37
N LEU A 592 -36.25 0.90 -4.59
CA LEU A 592 -37.61 0.51 -5.00
C LEU A 592 -38.13 1.35 -6.19
N GLU A 593 -37.82 2.65 -6.23
CA GLU A 593 -38.14 3.54 -7.37
C GLU A 593 -37.44 3.08 -8.65
N VAL A 594 -36.15 2.71 -8.59
CA VAL A 594 -35.43 2.21 -9.77
C VAL A 594 -35.97 0.84 -10.22
N VAL A 595 -36.34 -0.04 -9.28
CA VAL A 595 -37.02 -1.31 -9.61
C VAL A 595 -38.37 -1.06 -10.28
N GLN A 596 -39.16 -0.11 -9.78
CA GLN A 596 -40.45 0.27 -10.37
C GLN A 596 -40.29 0.88 -11.77
N GLN A 597 -39.27 1.70 -11.99
CA GLN A 597 -38.94 2.27 -13.31
C GLN A 597 -38.44 1.21 -14.31
N GLY A 598 -37.67 0.22 -13.83
CA GLY A 598 -37.23 -0.92 -14.64
C GLY A 598 -38.33 -1.92 -14.97
N GLY A 599 -39.42 -1.94 -14.20
CA GLY A 599 -40.59 -2.78 -14.46
C GLY A 599 -40.23 -4.25 -14.66
N GLY A 600 -40.73 -4.87 -15.73
CA GLY A 600 -40.46 -6.28 -16.05
C GLY A 600 -38.98 -6.66 -16.21
N TYR A 601 -38.09 -5.71 -16.49
CA TYR A 601 -36.65 -5.98 -16.60
C TYR A 601 -35.97 -6.20 -15.24
N LEU A 602 -36.57 -5.73 -14.14
CA LEU A 602 -36.06 -5.93 -12.77
C LEU A 602 -37.01 -6.72 -11.87
N ALA A 603 -38.30 -6.82 -12.22
CA ALA A 603 -39.34 -7.44 -11.38
C ALA A 603 -39.07 -8.91 -11.02
N HIS A 604 -38.32 -9.63 -11.84
CA HIS A 604 -37.95 -11.02 -11.59
C HIS A 604 -36.72 -11.17 -10.68
N ASP A 605 -35.79 -10.20 -10.65
CA ASP A 605 -34.54 -10.31 -9.87
C ASP A 605 -34.74 -9.96 -8.37
N GLN A 606 -35.59 -10.76 -7.74
CA GLN A 606 -35.90 -10.67 -6.32
C GLN A 606 -34.64 -10.87 -5.45
N VAL A 607 -33.67 -11.67 -5.91
CA VAL A 607 -32.44 -11.97 -5.15
C VAL A 607 -31.52 -10.75 -5.10
N SER A 608 -31.22 -10.09 -6.22
CA SER A 608 -30.38 -8.88 -6.20
C SER A 608 -31.05 -7.71 -5.48
N VAL A 609 -32.37 -7.54 -5.64
CA VAL A 609 -33.11 -6.49 -4.91
C VAL A 609 -33.06 -6.75 -3.41
N LEU A 610 -33.35 -7.98 -2.94
CA LEU A 610 -33.26 -8.32 -1.52
C LEU A 610 -31.82 -8.23 -0.98
N PHE A 611 -30.80 -8.56 -1.78
CA PHE A 611 -29.39 -8.34 -1.45
C PHE A 611 -29.09 -6.85 -1.19
N MET A 612 -29.49 -5.96 -2.10
CA MET A 612 -29.24 -4.51 -1.94
C MET A 612 -29.98 -3.93 -0.73
N ARG A 613 -31.25 -4.30 -0.55
CA ARG A 613 -32.09 -3.85 0.58
C ARG A 613 -31.61 -4.42 1.92
N LEU A 614 -31.11 -5.65 1.96
CA LEU A 614 -30.41 -6.20 3.13
C LEU A 614 -29.20 -5.34 3.49
N HIS A 615 -28.29 -5.09 2.53
CA HIS A 615 -27.08 -4.31 2.78
C HIS A 615 -27.36 -2.84 3.15
N ILE A 616 -28.38 -2.20 2.60
CA ILE A 616 -28.83 -0.86 3.03
C ILE A 616 -29.44 -0.92 4.44
N GLY A 617 -30.38 -1.83 4.68
CA GLY A 617 -31.09 -1.94 5.96
C GLY A 617 -30.16 -2.32 7.13
N THR A 618 -29.05 -3.01 6.90
CA THR A 618 -28.06 -3.26 7.97
C THR A 618 -27.59 -1.99 8.69
N PHE A 619 -27.65 -0.81 8.06
CA PHE A 619 -27.28 0.45 8.70
C PHE A 619 -28.23 0.90 9.81
N TYR A 620 -29.45 0.33 9.93
CA TYR A 620 -30.32 0.61 11.07
C TYR A 620 -29.66 0.23 12.41
N PHE A 621 -28.79 -0.79 12.45
CA PHE A 621 -28.02 -1.15 13.65
C PHE A 621 -27.00 -0.07 14.10
N TYR A 622 -26.74 0.96 13.30
CA TYR A 622 -25.83 2.06 13.64
C TYR A 622 -26.53 3.32 14.15
N ASP A 623 -27.87 3.32 14.20
CA ASP A 623 -28.70 4.45 14.65
C ASP A 623 -28.82 4.53 16.18
N ASN A 624 -28.96 5.76 16.67
CA ASN A 624 -29.10 6.13 18.07
C ASN A 624 -30.57 6.40 18.48
N ASP A 625 -31.50 6.53 17.53
CA ASP A 625 -32.93 6.78 17.79
C ASP A 625 -33.69 5.47 18.08
N GLU A 626 -33.65 5.04 19.35
CA GLU A 626 -34.18 3.76 19.83
C GLU A 626 -35.58 3.38 19.28
N PRO A 627 -36.65 4.21 19.40
CA PRO A 627 -38.00 3.79 18.99
C PRO A 627 -38.15 3.68 17.47
N ALA A 628 -37.54 4.59 16.71
CA ALA A 628 -37.54 4.53 15.25
C ALA A 628 -36.79 3.28 14.77
N ARG A 629 -35.56 3.09 15.27
CA ARG A 629 -34.66 1.98 14.93
C ARG A 629 -35.32 0.62 15.11
N HIS A 630 -36.02 0.41 16.23
CA HIS A 630 -36.68 -0.87 16.53
C HIS A 630 -37.68 -1.30 15.45
N SER A 631 -38.52 -0.38 14.94
CA SER A 631 -39.47 -0.69 13.86
C SER A 631 -38.77 -1.07 12.53
N ARG A 632 -37.63 -0.43 12.23
CA ARG A 632 -36.85 -0.70 11.00
C ARG A 632 -36.05 -2.01 11.09
N LEU A 633 -35.57 -2.38 12.28
CA LEU A 633 -34.91 -3.67 12.52
C LEU A 633 -35.88 -4.86 12.33
N ILE A 634 -37.16 -4.71 12.71
CA ILE A 634 -38.20 -5.72 12.43
C ILE A 634 -38.41 -5.86 10.90
N ALA A 635 -38.41 -4.77 10.14
CA ALA A 635 -38.48 -4.83 8.68
C ALA A 635 -37.23 -5.51 8.07
N LEU A 636 -36.02 -5.19 8.57
CA LEU A 636 -34.77 -5.83 8.16
C LEU A 636 -34.76 -7.34 8.42
N TYR A 637 -35.33 -7.79 9.54
CA TYR A 637 -35.46 -9.21 9.87
C TYR A 637 -36.24 -9.97 8.79
N ASN A 638 -37.38 -9.40 8.38
CA ASN A 638 -38.21 -9.98 7.32
C ASN A 638 -37.46 -9.98 5.97
N THR A 639 -36.78 -8.89 5.61
CA THR A 639 -35.92 -8.81 4.42
C THR A 639 -34.80 -9.87 4.43
N ALA A 640 -34.17 -10.11 5.59
CA ALA A 640 -33.12 -11.12 5.74
C ALA A 640 -33.65 -12.55 5.60
N CYS A 641 -34.84 -12.84 6.16
CA CYS A 641 -35.51 -14.12 5.96
C CYS A 641 -35.89 -14.31 4.48
N SER A 642 -36.54 -13.32 3.87
CA SER A 642 -36.93 -13.33 2.45
C SER A 642 -35.74 -13.50 1.51
N PHE A 643 -34.59 -12.88 1.80
CA PHE A 643 -33.37 -13.06 1.00
C PHE A 643 -32.90 -14.52 1.00
N ILE A 644 -32.84 -15.14 2.19
CA ILE A 644 -32.45 -16.55 2.33
C ILE A 644 -33.47 -17.46 1.65
N ASP A 645 -34.77 -17.22 1.86
CA ASP A 645 -35.84 -18.04 1.28
C ASP A 645 -35.91 -17.91 -0.24
N ALA A 646 -35.60 -16.73 -0.82
CA ALA A 646 -35.46 -16.56 -2.27
C ALA A 646 -34.29 -17.38 -2.82
N VAL A 647 -33.10 -17.29 -2.20
CA VAL A 647 -31.92 -18.08 -2.61
C VAL A 647 -32.14 -19.59 -2.43
N ALA A 648 -32.78 -20.02 -1.34
CA ALA A 648 -33.10 -21.42 -1.09
C ALA A 648 -34.23 -21.96 -1.99
N SER A 649 -35.12 -21.09 -2.48
CA SER A 649 -36.15 -21.46 -3.46
C SER A 649 -35.60 -21.52 -4.87
N ALA A 650 -34.64 -20.65 -5.22
CA ALA A 650 -33.84 -20.81 -6.43
C ALA A 650 -33.05 -22.13 -6.40
N ASP A 651 -32.38 -22.45 -5.28
CA ASP A 651 -31.56 -23.66 -5.15
C ASP A 651 -32.35 -24.96 -5.41
N LYS A 652 -33.55 -25.10 -4.83
CA LYS A 652 -34.42 -26.28 -4.98
C LYS A 652 -34.84 -26.63 -6.41
N ASN A 653 -34.74 -25.67 -7.33
CA ASN A 653 -35.22 -25.80 -8.70
C ASN A 653 -34.08 -25.81 -9.74
N HIS A 654 -32.82 -25.57 -9.30
CA HIS A 654 -31.72 -25.15 -10.17
C HIS A 654 -30.31 -25.61 -9.75
N ASP A 655 -30.11 -26.14 -8.54
CA ASP A 655 -28.79 -26.18 -7.85
C ASP A 655 -28.10 -24.81 -7.76
N TYR A 656 -28.87 -23.73 -7.62
CA TYR A 656 -28.31 -22.37 -7.52
C TYR A 656 -27.19 -22.26 -6.47
N ALA A 657 -27.26 -22.99 -5.35
CA ALA A 657 -26.23 -22.99 -4.31
C ALA A 657 -24.87 -23.54 -4.76
N LEU A 658 -24.82 -24.53 -5.68
CA LEU A 658 -23.56 -25.10 -6.16
C LEU A 658 -22.73 -24.08 -6.96
N TYR A 659 -23.41 -23.20 -7.68
CA TYR A 659 -22.83 -22.26 -8.65
C TYR A 659 -22.85 -20.79 -8.18
N THR A 660 -23.41 -20.54 -6.99
CA THR A 660 -23.60 -19.21 -6.37
C THR A 660 -22.30 -18.38 -6.31
N PRO A 661 -22.30 -17.12 -6.79
CA PRO A 661 -21.16 -16.20 -6.67
C PRO A 661 -20.77 -15.88 -5.23
N GLU A 662 -19.53 -15.41 -5.05
CA GLU A 662 -18.95 -15.08 -3.74
C GLU A 662 -19.73 -14.02 -2.95
N PHE A 663 -20.31 -13.04 -3.64
CA PHE A 663 -21.02 -11.96 -2.97
C PHE A 663 -22.31 -12.43 -2.29
N ILE A 664 -23.14 -13.23 -2.98
CA ILE A 664 -24.35 -13.84 -2.41
C ILE A 664 -23.99 -14.73 -1.21
N TYR A 665 -22.91 -15.51 -1.30
CA TYR A 665 -22.40 -16.31 -0.18
C TYR A 665 -22.09 -15.44 1.07
N ARG A 666 -21.43 -14.29 0.90
CA ARG A 666 -21.14 -13.37 2.02
C ARG A 666 -22.39 -12.68 2.55
N SER A 667 -23.35 -12.35 1.68
CA SER A 667 -24.64 -11.76 2.08
C SER A 667 -25.57 -12.74 2.79
N LEU A 668 -25.52 -14.04 2.48
CA LEU A 668 -26.23 -15.08 3.24
C LEU A 668 -25.73 -15.16 4.68
N ASN A 669 -24.41 -15.06 4.88
CA ASN A 669 -23.80 -14.97 6.20
C ASN A 669 -24.21 -13.67 6.93
N LEU A 670 -24.30 -12.54 6.22
CA LEU A 670 -24.81 -11.28 6.77
C LEU A 670 -26.28 -11.38 7.21
N ALA A 671 -27.14 -11.97 6.39
CA ALA A 671 -28.56 -12.19 6.69
C ALA A 671 -28.74 -13.10 7.92
N ALA A 672 -27.99 -14.20 7.99
CA ALA A 672 -27.97 -15.08 9.16
C ALA A 672 -27.56 -14.31 10.43
N CYS A 673 -26.49 -13.52 10.38
CA CYS A 673 -26.05 -12.69 11.49
C CYS A 673 -27.09 -11.63 11.91
N ALA A 674 -27.80 -11.01 10.97
CA ALA A 674 -28.87 -10.05 11.27
C ALA A 674 -30.05 -10.73 11.99
N ILE A 675 -30.53 -11.87 11.47
CA ILE A 675 -31.58 -12.69 12.10
C ILE A 675 -31.20 -13.08 13.53
N LEU A 676 -30.01 -13.66 13.72
CA LEU A 676 -29.53 -14.13 15.02
C LEU A 676 -29.49 -13.01 16.07
N ARG A 677 -29.05 -11.80 15.69
CA ARG A 677 -29.00 -10.65 16.60
C ARG A 677 -30.39 -10.21 17.01
N ILE A 678 -31.31 -10.05 16.05
CA ILE A 678 -32.66 -9.55 16.31
C ILE A 678 -33.47 -10.58 17.12
N SER A 679 -33.38 -11.87 16.80
CA SER A 679 -33.98 -12.97 17.60
C SER A 679 -33.43 -13.09 19.03
N ARG A 680 -32.30 -12.43 19.35
CA ARG A 680 -31.64 -12.39 20.66
C ARG A 680 -31.62 -10.97 21.25
N SER A 681 -32.67 -10.19 21.00
CA SER A 681 -32.83 -8.82 21.49
C SER A 681 -34.17 -8.63 22.22
N ASN A 682 -34.41 -7.42 22.73
CA ASN A 682 -35.73 -6.93 23.14
C ASN A 682 -36.78 -6.98 22.02
N LEU A 683 -36.38 -7.10 20.74
CA LEU A 683 -37.30 -7.25 19.61
C LEU A 683 -37.82 -8.67 19.40
N ARG A 684 -37.35 -9.65 20.17
CA ARG A 684 -37.71 -11.07 20.03
C ARG A 684 -39.22 -11.33 20.07
N GLU A 685 -39.98 -10.54 20.83
CA GLU A 685 -41.45 -10.68 20.95
C GLU A 685 -42.22 -10.07 19.77
N TYR A 686 -41.55 -9.31 18.91
CA TYR A 686 -42.11 -8.60 17.75
C TYR A 686 -41.68 -9.18 16.40
N VAL A 687 -40.98 -10.32 16.40
CA VAL A 687 -40.53 -11.04 15.19
C VAL A 687 -40.93 -12.51 15.26
N ASP A 688 -41.22 -13.13 14.12
CA ASP A 688 -41.44 -14.58 14.07
C ASP A 688 -40.10 -15.31 14.18
N VAL A 689 -39.78 -15.75 15.41
CA VAL A 689 -38.56 -16.49 15.72
C VAL A 689 -38.52 -17.85 15.01
N VAL A 690 -39.67 -18.48 14.72
CA VAL A 690 -39.74 -19.79 14.06
C VAL A 690 -39.41 -19.67 12.58
N ILE A 691 -39.93 -18.64 11.90
CA ILE A 691 -39.55 -18.30 10.51
C ILE A 691 -38.06 -17.99 10.44
N GLY A 692 -37.54 -17.14 11.34
CA GLY A 692 -36.11 -16.79 11.35
C GLY A 692 -35.19 -17.97 11.67
N GLU A 693 -35.57 -18.88 12.58
CA GLU A 693 -34.83 -20.13 12.82
C GLU A 693 -34.80 -21.01 11.56
N ARG A 694 -35.95 -21.14 10.89
CA ARG A 694 -36.07 -21.92 9.65
C ARG A 694 -35.22 -21.33 8.53
N ALA A 695 -35.23 -20.02 8.35
CA ALA A 695 -34.36 -19.30 7.42
C ALA A 695 -32.88 -19.45 7.80
N TYR A 696 -32.51 -19.29 9.08
CA TYR A 696 -31.12 -19.42 9.54
C TYR A 696 -30.53 -20.82 9.23
N PHE A 697 -31.29 -21.89 9.46
CA PHE A 697 -30.87 -23.24 9.08
C PHE A 697 -30.96 -23.53 7.58
N SER A 698 -31.90 -22.91 6.86
CA SER A 698 -31.96 -22.94 5.39
C SER A 698 -30.67 -22.35 4.79
N CYS A 699 -30.22 -21.19 5.29
CA CYS A 699 -28.95 -20.57 4.95
C CYS A 699 -27.77 -21.53 5.19
N ILE A 700 -27.64 -22.12 6.38
CA ILE A 700 -26.58 -23.09 6.68
C ILE A 700 -26.55 -24.25 5.67
N ASN A 701 -27.70 -24.74 5.20
CA ASN A 701 -27.78 -25.83 4.23
C ASN A 701 -27.38 -25.39 2.81
N VAL A 702 -27.79 -24.19 2.37
CA VAL A 702 -27.34 -23.56 1.11
C VAL A 702 -25.83 -23.35 1.13
N LEU A 703 -25.27 -22.79 2.21
CA LEU A 703 -23.84 -22.55 2.36
C LEU A 703 -23.01 -23.86 2.32
N LYS A 704 -23.54 -24.97 2.87
CA LYS A 704 -22.91 -26.30 2.78
C LYS A 704 -22.84 -26.82 1.35
N ARG A 705 -23.91 -26.66 0.55
CA ARG A 705 -23.94 -27.10 -0.86
C ARG A 705 -22.90 -26.36 -1.71
N ARG A 706 -22.65 -25.07 -1.43
CA ARG A 706 -21.62 -24.28 -2.13
C ARG A 706 -20.18 -24.78 -1.89
N MET A 707 -19.89 -25.42 -0.76
CA MET A 707 -18.53 -25.85 -0.36
C MET A 707 -17.79 -26.56 -1.50
N ILE A 708 -16.53 -26.22 -1.72
CA ILE A 708 -15.74 -26.73 -2.86
C ILE A 708 -14.72 -27.75 -2.37
N ARG A 709 -14.06 -27.46 -1.25
CA ARG A 709 -13.15 -28.39 -0.57
C ARG A 709 -13.58 -28.56 0.88
N ASN A 710 -13.46 -29.78 1.40
CA ASN A 710 -13.63 -30.06 2.82
C ASN A 710 -12.79 -29.08 3.66
N ASN A 711 -13.43 -28.44 4.64
CA ASN A 711 -12.80 -27.44 5.51
C ASN A 711 -12.26 -26.17 4.78
N ASP A 712 -12.74 -25.82 3.58
CA ASP A 712 -12.52 -24.48 3.01
C ASP A 712 -13.19 -23.39 3.88
N LEU A 713 -12.90 -22.11 3.60
CA LEU A 713 -13.49 -20.97 4.31
C LEU A 713 -15.03 -20.99 4.31
N ASN A 714 -15.65 -21.49 3.23
CA ASN A 714 -17.10 -21.59 3.12
C ASN A 714 -17.66 -22.62 4.11
N GLY A 715 -17.07 -23.82 4.09
CA GLY A 715 -17.44 -24.91 5.00
C GLY A 715 -17.28 -24.52 6.46
N ARG A 716 -16.15 -23.88 6.81
CA ARG A 716 -15.88 -23.41 8.19
C ARG A 716 -16.92 -22.42 8.69
N THR A 717 -17.39 -21.49 7.85
CA THR A 717 -18.38 -20.49 8.30
C THR A 717 -19.75 -21.14 8.57
N THR A 718 -20.08 -22.28 7.94
CA THR A 718 -21.29 -23.06 8.32
C THR A 718 -21.19 -23.65 9.74
N GLY A 719 -19.97 -23.98 10.19
CA GLY A 719 -19.68 -24.38 11.57
C GLY A 719 -19.85 -23.21 12.54
N VAL A 720 -19.28 -22.05 12.20
CA VAL A 720 -19.40 -20.78 12.95
C VAL A 720 -20.87 -20.44 13.22
N LEU A 721 -21.72 -20.44 12.18
CA LEU A 721 -23.15 -20.17 12.32
C LEU A 721 -23.86 -21.24 13.17
N THR A 722 -23.56 -22.52 12.97
CA THR A 722 -24.14 -23.62 13.75
C THR A 722 -23.81 -23.49 15.25
N GLN A 723 -22.61 -23.04 15.59
CA GLN A 723 -22.17 -22.78 16.96
C GLN A 723 -22.79 -21.51 17.53
N LEU A 724 -22.83 -20.41 16.77
CA LEU A 724 -23.47 -19.15 17.17
C LEU A 724 -24.98 -19.29 17.46
N TRP A 725 -25.71 -20.12 16.72
CA TRP A 725 -27.13 -20.37 17.03
C TRP A 725 -27.33 -21.11 18.36
N ARG A 726 -26.41 -22.03 18.70
CA ARG A 726 -26.45 -22.87 19.91
C ARG A 726 -25.84 -22.21 21.15
N SER A 727 -24.99 -21.20 20.96
CA SER A 727 -24.32 -20.43 22.02
C SER A 727 -25.32 -19.89 23.06
N PRO A 728 -25.10 -20.09 24.38
CA PRO A 728 -25.83 -19.39 25.42
C PRO A 728 -25.25 -18.01 25.81
N GLN A 729 -24.07 -17.62 25.28
CA GLN A 729 -23.37 -16.37 25.68
C GLN A 729 -23.24 -15.30 24.58
N ALA A 730 -23.56 -15.58 23.33
CA ALA A 730 -23.46 -14.61 22.23
C ALA A 730 -24.41 -13.43 22.47
N PHE A 731 -23.86 -12.22 22.39
CA PHE A 731 -24.47 -10.94 22.75
C PHE A 731 -24.86 -10.76 24.24
N LYS A 732 -24.54 -11.71 25.11
CA LYS A 732 -24.87 -11.62 26.54
C LYS A 732 -23.81 -10.80 27.29
N GLN A 733 -24.26 -9.91 28.17
CA GLN A 733 -23.45 -9.04 29.01
C GLN A 733 -23.16 -9.68 30.39
N LYS A 734 -22.21 -9.10 31.14
CA LYS A 734 -21.79 -9.57 32.48
C LYS A 734 -22.91 -9.56 33.52
N ASP A 735 -23.90 -8.68 33.38
CA ASP A 735 -25.10 -8.58 34.22
C ASP A 735 -26.22 -9.58 33.83
N GLY A 736 -26.03 -10.32 32.72
CA GLY A 736 -27.00 -11.26 32.17
C GLY A 736 -27.97 -10.68 31.13
N SER A 737 -27.92 -9.38 30.86
CA SER A 737 -28.70 -8.73 29.80
C SER A 737 -28.14 -9.06 28.39
N TYR A 738 -28.87 -8.67 27.33
CA TYR A 738 -28.43 -8.83 25.94
C TYR A 738 -28.15 -7.49 25.28
N ASN A 739 -27.02 -7.38 24.58
CA ASN A 739 -26.60 -6.22 23.81
C ASN A 739 -26.36 -6.59 22.33
N SER A 740 -27.35 -7.25 21.73
CA SER A 740 -27.29 -7.74 20.35
C SER A 740 -27.53 -6.65 19.31
N LEU A 741 -28.19 -5.55 19.65
CA LEU A 741 -28.50 -4.47 18.69
C LEU A 741 -27.39 -3.45 18.51
N VAL A 742 -26.39 -3.36 19.41
CA VAL A 742 -25.25 -2.45 19.23
C VAL A 742 -24.16 -3.13 18.40
N VAL A 743 -23.95 -2.66 17.17
CA VAL A 743 -22.84 -3.14 16.33
C VAL A 743 -21.58 -2.34 16.63
N ARG A 744 -20.54 -3.06 17.07
CA ARG A 744 -19.30 -2.47 17.58
C ARG A 744 -18.32 -2.11 16.46
N ILE A 745 -18.29 -2.93 15.40
CA ILE A 745 -17.36 -2.79 14.27
C ILE A 745 -17.95 -1.87 13.19
N ARG A 746 -17.98 -0.56 13.46
CA ARG A 746 -18.51 0.46 12.53
C ARG A 746 -17.65 0.66 11.27
N SER A 747 -16.36 0.32 11.32
CA SER A 747 -15.40 0.52 10.22
C SER A 747 -15.63 -0.40 9.00
N ARG A 748 -16.54 -1.38 9.08
CA ARG A 748 -16.81 -2.38 8.03
C ARG A 748 -18.15 -2.20 7.30
N GLY A 749 -18.78 -1.03 7.42
CA GLY A 749 -20.03 -0.73 6.71
C GLY A 749 -21.14 -1.74 7.03
N SER A 750 -21.87 -2.20 6.01
CA SER A 750 -22.91 -3.21 6.17
C SER A 750 -22.40 -4.55 6.72
N MET A 751 -21.19 -4.97 6.32
CA MET A 751 -20.57 -6.21 6.82
C MET A 751 -20.08 -6.15 8.27
N GLY A 752 -20.09 -4.97 8.92
CA GLY A 752 -19.72 -4.83 10.33
C GLY A 752 -20.51 -5.74 11.26
N ILE A 753 -21.77 -6.02 10.94
CA ILE A 753 -22.62 -6.99 11.67
C ILE A 753 -22.00 -8.39 11.66
N PHE A 754 -21.54 -8.86 10.50
CA PHE A 754 -20.94 -10.19 10.34
C PHE A 754 -19.60 -10.30 11.06
N PHE A 755 -18.71 -9.32 10.89
CA PHE A 755 -17.42 -9.32 11.59
C PHE A 755 -17.59 -9.24 13.11
N ASP A 756 -18.57 -8.48 13.61
CA ASP A 756 -18.87 -8.38 15.04
C ASP A 756 -19.42 -9.70 15.61
N CYS A 757 -20.31 -10.39 14.88
CA CYS A 757 -20.74 -11.75 15.23
C CYS A 757 -19.58 -12.77 15.19
N PHE A 758 -18.64 -12.63 14.25
CA PHE A 758 -17.45 -13.49 14.19
C PHE A 758 -16.54 -13.29 15.41
N TRP A 759 -16.41 -12.07 15.93
CA TRP A 759 -15.71 -11.82 17.19
C TRP A 759 -16.42 -12.40 18.42
N TYR A 760 -17.75 -12.32 18.50
CA TYR A 760 -18.51 -13.06 19.53
C TYR A 760 -18.26 -14.57 19.47
N TRP A 761 -18.14 -15.15 18.27
CA TRP A 761 -17.81 -16.57 18.09
C TRP A 761 -16.36 -16.89 18.50
N GLN A 762 -15.38 -16.13 18.00
CA GLN A 762 -13.95 -16.29 18.34
C GLN A 762 -13.72 -16.27 19.86
N ARG A 763 -14.45 -15.39 20.57
CA ARG A 763 -14.40 -15.26 22.03
C ARG A 763 -14.97 -16.46 22.77
N GLU A 764 -16.07 -17.04 22.30
CA GLU A 764 -16.78 -18.13 23.00
C GLU A 764 -16.28 -19.53 22.64
N PHE A 765 -15.79 -19.73 21.41
CA PHE A 765 -15.42 -21.05 20.90
C PHE A 765 -13.92 -21.25 20.68
N ASN A 766 -13.14 -20.17 20.51
CA ASN A 766 -11.69 -20.22 20.30
C ASN A 766 -10.89 -19.44 21.37
N ASN A 767 -11.54 -19.01 22.46
CA ASN A 767 -10.95 -18.24 23.57
C ASN A 767 -10.18 -16.96 23.19
N GLN A 768 -10.44 -16.37 22.01
CA GLN A 768 -9.75 -15.13 21.61
C GLN A 768 -10.28 -13.92 22.39
N ILE A 769 -9.37 -13.01 22.77
CA ILE A 769 -9.75 -11.73 23.39
C ILE A 769 -10.44 -10.87 22.34
N ASP A 770 -11.74 -10.64 22.51
CA ASP A 770 -12.54 -9.73 21.69
C ASP A 770 -12.17 -8.27 22.03
N PRO A 771 -11.47 -7.55 21.13
CA PRO A 771 -10.95 -6.20 21.42
C PRO A 771 -12.06 -5.14 21.47
N TYR A 772 -13.31 -5.52 21.17
CA TYR A 772 -14.48 -4.67 21.24
C TYR A 772 -15.36 -4.98 22.47
N TYR A 773 -14.96 -5.88 23.38
CA TYR A 773 -15.77 -6.23 24.55
C TYR A 773 -15.28 -5.51 25.82
N ASP A 774 -16.18 -4.73 26.44
CA ASP A 774 -15.79 -3.70 27.39
C ASP A 774 -15.32 -4.24 28.76
N GLN A 775 -14.23 -3.66 29.26
CA GLN A 775 -13.73 -3.88 30.62
C GLN A 775 -14.13 -2.75 31.59
N SER A 776 -14.64 -1.62 31.10
CA SER A 776 -14.94 -0.43 31.90
C SER A 776 -16.38 -0.40 32.43
N ASN A 777 -16.59 -0.90 33.65
CA ASN A 777 -17.73 -0.45 34.48
C ASN A 777 -17.49 -0.72 35.98
N THR A 778 -16.59 0.05 36.60
CA THR A 778 -16.24 -0.06 38.02
C THR A 778 -16.04 1.30 38.70
N SER A 779 -17.13 2.03 38.95
CA SER A 779 -17.17 3.06 40.00
C SER A 779 -18.61 3.40 40.47
N GLN A 780 -18.80 3.27 41.79
CA GLN A 780 -19.91 3.79 42.59
C GLN A 780 -19.31 4.78 43.62
N PRO A 781 -20.10 5.52 44.43
CA PRO A 781 -21.42 6.14 44.21
C PRO A 781 -21.48 7.61 44.72
N SER A 782 -22.59 8.34 44.49
CA SER A 782 -22.93 9.50 45.33
C SER A 782 -24.44 9.78 45.44
N ALA A 783 -24.88 10.10 46.66
CA ALA A 783 -26.24 10.49 47.10
C ALA A 783 -26.65 11.90 46.59
N THR A 784 -27.90 12.41 46.63
CA THR A 784 -29.28 12.02 47.08
C THR A 784 -30.27 13.03 46.43
N THR A 785 -31.61 12.88 46.35
CA THR A 785 -32.64 12.79 47.43
C THR A 785 -34.00 12.27 46.91
N ASN A 786 -34.94 11.96 47.83
CA ASN A 786 -36.24 11.33 47.56
C ASN A 786 -37.37 12.30 47.14
N SER A 787 -38.36 11.79 46.40
CA SER A 787 -39.80 11.91 46.74
C SER A 787 -40.63 10.78 46.08
N GLN A 788 -41.93 10.67 46.41
CA GLN A 788 -42.78 9.47 46.23
C GLN A 788 -43.82 9.54 45.09
N GLU A 789 -44.40 8.36 44.80
CA GLU A 789 -45.78 8.12 44.34
C GLU A 789 -46.21 8.38 42.88
N GLY A 790 -47.17 7.57 42.42
CA GLY A 790 -47.99 7.83 41.21
C GLY A 790 -48.10 6.66 40.23
N GLU A 791 -49.17 5.86 40.31
CA GLU A 791 -49.60 5.01 39.18
C GLU A 791 -50.30 5.85 38.10
N THR A 792 -50.04 5.57 36.82
CA THR A 792 -51.05 5.22 35.79
C THR A 792 -50.44 5.27 34.39
N VAL A 793 -50.59 4.18 33.62
CA VAL A 793 -50.30 4.17 32.17
C VAL A 793 -51.61 4.32 31.42
N VAL A 794 -51.82 5.47 30.78
CA VAL A 794 -52.97 5.73 29.89
C VAL A 794 -52.50 5.69 28.44
N ALA A 795 -53.10 4.83 27.63
CA ALA A 795 -52.79 4.71 26.21
C ALA A 795 -53.60 5.74 25.38
N PRO A 796 -52.96 6.53 24.50
CA PRO A 796 -53.61 7.21 23.38
C PRO A 796 -53.82 6.25 22.19
N PRO A 797 -54.69 6.58 21.22
CA PRO A 797 -55.39 5.55 20.42
C PRO A 797 -54.70 5.11 19.12
N THR A 798 -55.16 3.96 18.63
CA THR A 798 -54.90 3.40 17.30
C THR A 798 -55.50 4.23 16.16
N SER A 799 -54.76 4.35 15.04
CA SER A 799 -55.27 4.74 13.73
C SER A 799 -54.64 3.85 12.63
N ASP A 800 -55.36 3.63 11.52
CA ASP A 800 -55.16 2.52 10.59
C ASP A 800 -53.75 2.35 9.95
N PRO A 801 -53.29 1.09 9.76
CA PRO A 801 -52.15 0.78 8.91
C PRO A 801 -52.54 0.82 7.42
N GLY A 802 -52.30 1.96 6.77
CA GLY A 802 -52.61 2.18 5.36
C GLY A 802 -51.70 1.41 4.38
N VAL A 803 -52.16 0.24 3.92
CA VAL A 803 -51.79 -0.43 2.65
C VAL A 803 -50.29 -0.59 2.37
N THR A 804 -49.70 -1.70 2.84
CA THR A 804 -48.64 -2.37 2.08
C THR A 804 -49.26 -3.14 0.90
N PRO A 805 -48.62 -3.16 -0.29
CA PRO A 805 -49.12 -3.94 -1.42
C PRO A 805 -48.90 -5.43 -1.19
N HIS A 806 -49.97 -6.16 -0.85
CA HIS A 806 -49.97 -7.62 -0.90
C HIS A 806 -49.87 -8.10 -2.36
N ILE A 807 -48.83 -8.88 -2.64
CA ILE A 807 -48.78 -9.73 -3.84
C ILE A 807 -49.31 -11.11 -3.43
N ASP A 808 -50.32 -11.60 -4.14
CA ASP A 808 -50.94 -12.90 -3.88
C ASP A 808 -50.04 -14.03 -4.44
N PRO A 809 -49.60 -15.01 -3.62
CA PRO A 809 -48.72 -16.08 -4.07
C PRO A 809 -49.43 -17.20 -4.85
N THR A 810 -50.74 -17.11 -5.13
CA THR A 810 -51.54 -18.24 -5.63
C THR A 810 -51.94 -18.19 -7.11
N THR A 811 -51.64 -17.11 -7.85
CA THR A 811 -52.16 -16.90 -9.22
C THR A 811 -51.10 -16.90 -10.34
N VAL A 812 -50.34 -18.00 -10.48
CA VAL A 812 -49.71 -18.37 -11.77
C VAL A 812 -49.88 -19.87 -12.02
N THR A 813 -50.68 -20.23 -13.02
CA THR A 813 -50.71 -21.56 -13.63
C THR A 813 -50.45 -21.42 -15.12
N GLY A 814 -49.25 -21.78 -15.56
CA GLY A 814 -48.82 -21.73 -16.95
C GLY A 814 -47.31 -21.92 -17.05
N ASP A 815 -46.85 -22.74 -17.99
CA ASP A 815 -45.44 -23.00 -18.22
C ASP A 815 -44.77 -21.79 -18.91
N GLU A 816 -43.81 -21.12 -18.25
CA GLU A 816 -42.54 -20.65 -18.85
C GLU A 816 -41.64 -19.94 -17.81
N GLN A 817 -40.32 -20.13 -17.96
CA GLN A 817 -39.21 -19.31 -17.41
C GLN A 817 -39.28 -18.86 -15.93
N LEU A 818 -38.92 -19.76 -15.01
CA LEU A 818 -38.68 -19.43 -13.59
C LEU A 818 -37.50 -18.46 -13.37
N PHE A 819 -36.60 -18.33 -14.37
CA PHE A 819 -35.96 -17.09 -14.78
C PHE A 819 -35.66 -17.18 -16.31
N PRO A 820 -35.57 -16.06 -17.04
CA PRO A 820 -35.00 -16.03 -18.40
C PRO A 820 -33.47 -16.20 -18.45
N PHE A 821 -32.82 -16.18 -17.28
CA PHE A 821 -31.36 -16.20 -17.09
C PHE A 821 -31.04 -17.13 -15.91
N LEU A 822 -29.98 -17.95 -16.03
CA LEU A 822 -29.55 -19.00 -15.08
C LEU A 822 -30.37 -20.31 -15.08
N ASN A 823 -29.97 -21.25 -14.20
CA ASN A 823 -30.59 -22.55 -13.82
C ASN A 823 -29.95 -23.86 -14.36
N THR A 824 -30.19 -24.92 -13.56
CA THR A 824 -30.13 -26.40 -13.71
C THR A 824 -28.82 -27.21 -13.69
N GLU A 825 -28.37 -27.53 -12.46
CA GLU A 825 -28.31 -28.90 -11.88
C GLU A 825 -27.23 -29.98 -12.21
N PHE A 826 -26.78 -30.59 -11.10
CA PHE A 826 -26.42 -31.97 -10.71
C PHE A 826 -25.06 -32.65 -10.97
N PHE A 827 -24.76 -33.57 -10.02
CA PHE A 827 -23.44 -34.03 -9.55
C PHE A 827 -23.61 -35.28 -8.61
N PRO A 828 -22.94 -36.44 -8.79
CA PRO A 828 -22.54 -37.30 -7.65
C PRO A 828 -21.16 -38.04 -7.70
N ASP A 829 -20.48 -38.05 -6.54
CA ASP A 829 -19.55 -39.05 -5.95
C ASP A 829 -18.14 -39.33 -6.57
N TRP A 830 -17.13 -39.86 -5.86
CA TRP A 830 -16.53 -39.65 -4.52
C TRP A 830 -15.31 -40.60 -4.30
N ASP A 831 -14.31 -40.12 -3.55
CA ASP A 831 -13.52 -40.84 -2.50
C ASP A 831 -12.06 -41.36 -2.73
N SER A 832 -11.35 -41.47 -1.59
CA SER A 832 -10.00 -42.04 -1.33
C SER A 832 -8.78 -41.13 -1.66
N MET A 833 -7.70 -41.02 -0.86
CA MET A 833 -7.31 -41.67 0.42
C MET A 833 -6.66 -40.69 1.44
N ASP A 834 -6.50 -41.15 2.68
CA ASP A 834 -5.83 -40.49 3.81
C ASP A 834 -4.33 -40.16 3.61
N GLY A 835 -3.81 -39.28 4.48
CA GLY A 835 -2.46 -39.48 5.04
C GLY A 835 -1.46 -38.33 5.00
N PHE A 836 -1.74 -37.18 5.64
CA PHE A 836 -0.68 -36.25 6.04
C PHE A 836 -0.94 -35.64 7.42
N GLN A 837 0.05 -35.70 8.31
CA GLN A 837 0.00 -35.06 9.63
C GLN A 837 0.63 -33.66 9.58
N ILE A 838 0.01 -32.71 10.28
CA ILE A 838 0.57 -31.39 10.55
C ILE A 838 1.25 -31.45 11.94
N PRO A 839 2.50 -30.98 12.11
CA PRO A 839 3.19 -31.03 13.40
C PRO A 839 2.57 -30.10 14.46
N SER A 840 2.97 -30.32 15.71
CA SER A 840 2.41 -29.70 16.91
C SER A 840 2.65 -28.19 17.03
N PHE A 841 1.73 -27.51 17.73
CA PHE A 841 1.95 -26.17 18.26
C PHE A 841 3.11 -26.17 19.27
N GLU A 842 3.98 -25.16 19.21
CA GLU A 842 5.00 -24.88 20.22
C GLU A 842 4.45 -23.83 21.21
N THR A 843 4.60 -24.10 22.51
CA THR A 843 4.42 -23.13 23.59
C THR A 843 5.73 -22.41 23.90
N MET A 844 5.67 -21.33 24.68
CA MET A 844 6.80 -20.59 25.20
C MET A 844 6.58 -20.21 26.66
N LEU A 845 7.66 -19.89 27.38
CA LEU A 845 7.55 -19.21 28.68
C LEU A 845 7.46 -17.70 28.52
N GLU A 846 6.58 -17.07 29.30
CA GLU A 846 6.58 -15.62 29.54
C GLU A 846 6.38 -15.26 31.01
N LEU A 847 6.76 -14.03 31.37
CA LEU A 847 6.73 -13.52 32.73
C LEU A 847 5.75 -12.34 32.88
N ILE A 848 4.71 -12.56 33.67
CA ILE A 848 3.70 -11.56 34.03
C ILE A 848 4.20 -10.73 35.20
N ILE A 849 4.05 -9.40 35.11
CA ILE A 849 4.42 -8.46 36.17
C ILE A 849 3.16 -7.97 36.90
N HIS A 850 3.16 -8.02 38.23
CA HIS A 850 2.05 -7.60 39.09
C HIS A 850 2.43 -6.38 39.97
N PRO A 851 1.44 -5.65 40.52
CA PRO A 851 1.66 -4.52 41.42
C PRO A 851 2.54 -4.85 42.64
N GLY A 852 3.37 -3.90 43.06
CA GLY A 852 4.32 -4.08 44.17
C GLY A 852 5.49 -4.99 43.78
N PRO A 853 6.19 -4.67 42.67
CA PRO A 853 6.84 -5.58 41.72
C PRO A 853 7.01 -7.03 42.19
N LYS A 854 6.03 -7.85 41.78
CA LYS A 854 6.05 -9.31 41.86
C LYS A 854 5.97 -9.90 40.45
N THR A 855 6.41 -11.14 40.26
CA THR A 855 6.37 -11.80 38.94
C THR A 855 5.85 -13.23 38.98
N GLU A 856 5.09 -13.63 37.97
CA GLU A 856 4.60 -15.00 37.75
C GLU A 856 5.08 -15.50 36.37
N LEU A 857 5.68 -16.70 36.33
CA LEU A 857 6.16 -17.33 35.10
C LEU A 857 5.12 -18.33 34.60
N ILE A 858 4.67 -18.19 33.36
CA ILE A 858 3.59 -18.99 32.76
C ILE A 858 4.01 -19.58 31.40
N GLU A 859 3.34 -20.67 31.01
CA GLU A 859 3.34 -21.13 29.61
C GLU A 859 2.25 -20.40 28.81
N SER A 860 2.65 -19.80 27.69
CA SER A 860 1.79 -19.11 26.72
C SER A 860 2.05 -19.65 25.30
N SER A 861 1.14 -19.39 24.36
CA SER A 861 1.40 -19.65 22.94
C SER A 861 2.40 -18.64 22.39
N ILE A 862 3.29 -19.07 21.47
CA ILE A 862 4.12 -18.14 20.68
C ILE A 862 3.20 -17.14 19.95
N PRO A 863 3.44 -15.82 20.05
CA PRO A 863 2.55 -14.84 19.45
C PRO A 863 2.64 -14.86 17.92
N VAL A 864 1.51 -14.58 17.26
CA VAL A 864 1.42 -14.47 15.79
C VAL A 864 1.44 -12.98 15.41
N PRO A 865 2.27 -12.53 14.45
CA PRO A 865 2.33 -11.13 14.08
C PRO A 865 1.13 -10.72 13.24
N ASN A 866 0.68 -9.47 13.38
CA ASN A 866 -0.18 -8.85 12.37
C ASN A 866 0.61 -8.52 11.08
N ASP A 867 -0.07 -7.99 10.07
CA ASP A 867 0.52 -7.71 8.75
C ASP A 867 1.76 -6.80 8.78
N ASP A 868 1.85 -5.88 9.74
CA ASP A 868 2.90 -4.84 9.88
C ASP A 868 3.86 -5.10 11.06
N GLN A 869 3.70 -6.24 11.72
CA GLN A 869 4.48 -6.67 12.88
C GLN A 869 5.47 -7.79 12.54
N ILE A 870 6.40 -8.03 13.46
CA ILE A 870 7.31 -9.16 13.46
C ILE A 870 7.28 -9.87 14.81
N VAL A 871 7.60 -11.15 14.82
CA VAL A 871 7.96 -11.89 16.04
C VAL A 871 9.48 -11.98 16.09
N ILE A 872 10.05 -11.64 17.24
CA ILE A 872 11.48 -11.76 17.51
C ILE A 872 11.67 -12.88 18.54
N ARG A 873 12.52 -13.86 18.25
CA ARG A 873 13.04 -14.77 19.27
C ARG A 873 13.99 -13.97 20.16
N VAL A 874 13.59 -13.73 21.40
CA VAL A 874 14.27 -12.84 22.32
C VAL A 874 15.52 -13.53 22.85
N ILE A 875 16.67 -12.88 22.69
CA ILE A 875 17.95 -13.34 23.26
C ILE A 875 18.21 -12.55 24.54
N VAL A 876 17.97 -11.24 24.52
CA VAL A 876 18.08 -10.35 25.69
C VAL A 876 16.90 -9.40 25.78
N SER A 877 16.35 -9.27 26.99
CA SER A 877 15.35 -8.26 27.36
C SER A 877 15.98 -7.15 28.22
N GLY A 878 15.48 -5.92 28.10
CA GLY A 878 15.95 -4.75 28.87
C GLY A 878 14.88 -4.13 29.76
N SER A 879 15.23 -3.87 31.03
CA SER A 879 14.31 -3.27 32.02
C SER A 879 14.27 -1.74 31.99
N ASN A 880 13.12 -1.17 32.35
CA ASN A 880 12.94 0.26 32.51
C ASN A 880 12.17 0.60 33.80
N PRO A 881 12.32 1.82 34.36
CA PRO A 881 11.56 2.25 35.54
C PRO A 881 10.04 2.26 35.35
N LYS A 882 9.52 2.19 34.10
CA LYS A 882 8.08 2.10 33.83
C LYS A 882 7.51 0.72 34.12
N ASP A 883 8.33 -0.33 34.11
CA ASP A 883 7.90 -1.73 34.09
C ASP A 883 7.28 -2.16 35.42
N TRP A 884 7.74 -1.57 36.53
CA TRP A 884 7.08 -1.70 37.84
C TRP A 884 6.01 -0.62 38.08
N LYS A 885 6.23 0.61 37.56
CA LYS A 885 5.30 1.73 37.73
C LYS A 885 3.96 1.49 37.04
N ARG A 886 3.93 0.91 35.84
CA ARG A 886 2.69 0.70 35.06
C ARG A 886 1.74 -0.31 35.72
N PRO A 887 2.19 -1.52 36.14
CA PRO A 887 1.40 -2.40 36.99
C PRO A 887 0.89 -1.71 38.24
N GLU A 888 1.76 -1.00 38.97
CA GLU A 888 1.41 -0.39 40.26
C GLU A 888 0.50 0.85 40.18
N TRP A 889 0.57 1.63 39.10
CA TRP A 889 -0.28 2.81 38.88
C TRP A 889 -1.64 2.50 38.25
N LEU A 890 -1.77 1.34 37.58
CA LEU A 890 -2.97 0.97 36.82
C LEU A 890 -3.66 -0.30 37.37
N ASP A 891 -3.09 -0.92 38.40
CA ASP A 891 -3.52 -2.19 39.01
C ASP A 891 -3.69 -3.33 37.99
N VAL A 892 -2.67 -3.51 37.12
CA VAL A 892 -2.69 -4.51 36.04
C VAL A 892 -1.69 -5.66 36.27
N HIS A 893 -1.99 -6.82 35.69
CA HIS A 893 -1.12 -7.99 35.63
C HIS A 893 -0.81 -8.29 34.16
N ILE A 894 0.40 -7.95 33.70
CA ILE A 894 0.81 -8.13 32.30
C ILE A 894 2.33 -8.19 32.17
N ASN A 895 2.83 -8.87 31.15
CA ASN A 895 4.21 -8.76 30.69
C ASN A 895 4.53 -7.29 30.33
N GLN A 896 5.65 -6.76 30.82
CA GLN A 896 6.04 -5.34 30.68
C GLN A 896 7.45 -5.17 30.07
N GLY A 897 8.01 -6.20 29.44
CA GLY A 897 9.26 -6.07 28.69
C GLY A 897 9.01 -5.30 27.40
N ASP A 898 9.55 -4.09 27.27
CA ASP A 898 9.35 -3.28 26.05
C ASP A 898 10.62 -3.11 25.20
N ASP A 899 11.81 -3.41 25.74
CA ASP A 899 13.03 -3.49 24.94
C ASP A 899 13.35 -4.94 24.58
N ILE A 900 13.44 -5.20 23.28
CA ILE A 900 13.80 -6.50 22.70
C ILE A 900 15.18 -6.39 22.05
N ALA A 901 16.03 -7.40 22.25
CA ALA A 901 17.15 -7.70 21.36
C ALA A 901 17.20 -9.20 21.05
N GLY A 902 17.29 -9.56 19.77
CA GLY A 902 17.18 -10.96 19.36
C GLY A 902 17.25 -11.17 17.85
N THR A 903 16.72 -12.31 17.40
CA THR A 903 16.64 -12.65 15.97
C THR A 903 15.19 -12.69 15.50
N VAL A 904 14.90 -12.14 14.33
CA VAL A 904 13.57 -12.21 13.72
C VAL A 904 13.19 -13.69 13.51
N TYR A 905 11.97 -14.06 13.91
CA TYR A 905 11.43 -15.41 13.80
C TYR A 905 10.32 -15.49 12.74
N LEU A 906 9.34 -14.58 12.81
CA LEU A 906 8.25 -14.44 11.83
C LEU A 906 8.05 -12.97 11.45
N VAL A 907 7.49 -12.72 10.28
CA VAL A 907 7.19 -11.37 9.77
C VAL A 907 5.79 -11.33 9.16
N GLY A 908 5.09 -10.21 9.34
CA GLY A 908 3.80 -9.92 8.69
C GLY A 908 3.95 -9.64 7.20
N LYS A 909 2.86 -9.78 6.43
CA LYS A 909 2.91 -9.72 4.96
C LYS A 909 3.26 -8.34 4.37
N ASN A 910 3.12 -7.26 5.14
CA ASN A 910 3.48 -5.90 4.73
C ASN A 910 4.94 -5.56 5.12
N VAL A 911 5.60 -6.39 5.93
CA VAL A 911 6.97 -6.13 6.41
C VAL A 911 7.98 -6.44 5.31
N THR A 912 8.69 -5.41 4.87
CA THR A 912 9.67 -5.48 3.76
C THR A 912 11.13 -5.29 4.19
N GLU A 913 11.37 -4.69 5.36
CA GLU A 913 12.72 -4.34 5.85
C GLU A 913 13.40 -5.43 6.70
N PHE A 914 12.65 -6.47 7.08
CA PHE A 914 13.09 -7.53 7.99
C PHE A 914 12.66 -8.90 7.46
N LYS A 915 13.50 -9.93 7.67
CA LYS A 915 13.20 -11.34 7.36
C LYS A 915 13.68 -12.25 8.50
N PRO A 916 13.14 -13.47 8.64
CA PRO A 916 13.60 -14.44 9.63
C PRO A 916 15.13 -14.63 9.60
N GLY A 917 15.75 -14.68 10.78
CA GLY A 917 17.19 -14.76 10.99
C GLY A 917 17.92 -13.42 11.16
N ASP A 918 17.31 -12.27 10.82
CA ASP A 918 17.94 -10.96 10.98
C ASP A 918 18.21 -10.62 12.46
N ARG A 919 19.38 -10.04 12.75
CA ARG A 919 19.74 -9.56 14.09
C ARG A 919 19.14 -8.17 14.32
N VAL A 920 18.20 -8.06 15.24
CA VAL A 920 17.43 -6.83 15.49
C VAL A 920 17.37 -6.46 16.96
N ALA A 921 17.08 -5.19 17.21
CA ALA A 921 16.49 -4.72 18.46
C ALA A 921 15.23 -3.92 18.15
N ALA A 922 14.28 -3.91 19.08
CA ALA A 922 12.97 -3.31 18.86
C ALA A 922 12.34 -2.78 20.14
N PHE A 923 11.47 -1.78 19.96
CA PHE A 923 10.59 -1.27 21.00
C PHE A 923 9.19 -1.89 20.82
N HIS A 924 8.79 -2.76 21.75
CA HIS A 924 7.45 -3.33 21.84
C HIS A 924 6.43 -2.28 22.31
N GLU A 925 5.15 -2.50 22.00
CA GLU A 925 4.09 -1.55 22.30
C GLU A 925 3.71 -1.54 23.79
N ILE A 926 3.83 -0.39 24.46
CA ILE A 926 3.57 -0.31 25.90
C ILE A 926 2.11 -0.70 26.21
N MET A 927 1.92 -1.71 27.06
CA MET A 927 0.64 -2.37 27.39
C MET A 927 0.09 -3.34 26.32
N GLY A 928 0.83 -3.61 25.24
CA GLY A 928 0.49 -4.63 24.26
C GLY A 928 0.74 -6.07 24.75
N PRO A 929 0.16 -7.08 24.09
CA PRO A 929 0.46 -8.49 24.34
C PRO A 929 1.76 -8.94 23.65
N GLY A 930 2.46 -9.92 24.22
CA GLY A 930 3.70 -10.46 23.65
C GLY A 930 4.94 -9.60 23.94
N GLY A 931 5.08 -9.12 25.18
CA GLY A 931 6.24 -8.34 25.64
C GLY A 931 7.52 -9.16 25.79
N SER A 932 8.65 -8.47 25.92
CA SER A 932 9.99 -9.04 25.85
C SER A 932 10.45 -9.85 27.06
N TYR A 933 9.68 -9.94 28.15
CA TYR A 933 9.95 -10.89 29.23
C TYR A 933 9.40 -12.29 28.87
N ALA A 934 9.77 -12.79 27.68
CA ALA A 934 9.33 -14.04 27.08
C ALA A 934 10.40 -14.60 26.12
N GLU A 935 10.27 -15.85 25.67
CA GLU A 935 11.14 -16.40 24.61
C GLU A 935 10.89 -15.81 23.22
N TYR A 936 9.65 -15.40 22.94
CA TYR A 936 9.25 -14.76 21.70
C TYR A 936 8.39 -13.52 21.99
N ALA A 937 8.69 -12.41 21.34
CA ALA A 937 8.02 -11.14 21.57
C ALA A 937 7.58 -10.48 20.25
N LEU A 938 6.52 -9.69 20.30
CA LEU A 938 6.04 -8.90 19.17
C LEU A 938 6.76 -7.56 19.09
N ALA A 939 6.97 -7.08 17.86
CA ALA A 939 7.39 -5.72 17.58
C ALA A 939 6.71 -5.21 16.31
N TRP A 940 6.44 -3.90 16.25
CA TRP A 940 6.08 -3.26 14.99
C TRP A 940 7.32 -3.10 14.11
N ALA A 941 7.20 -3.31 12.80
CA ALA A 941 8.33 -3.10 11.88
C ALA A 941 8.75 -1.63 11.80
N SER A 942 7.87 -0.69 12.12
CA SER A 942 8.21 0.73 12.29
C SER A 942 9.18 0.97 13.45
N THR A 943 9.05 0.22 14.55
CA THR A 943 9.83 0.39 15.79
C THR A 943 10.91 -0.68 16.03
N THR A 944 11.29 -1.38 14.96
CA THR A 944 12.40 -2.34 14.90
C THR A 944 13.59 -1.73 14.16
N PHE A 945 14.81 -2.11 14.51
CA PHE A 945 16.02 -1.75 13.78
C PHE A 945 17.08 -2.86 13.79
N HIS A 946 17.86 -2.95 12.72
CA HIS A 946 18.97 -3.90 12.58
C HIS A 946 20.13 -3.53 13.51
N ILE A 947 20.78 -4.54 14.11
CA ILE A 947 21.97 -4.33 14.96
C ILE A 947 23.24 -4.90 14.30
N PRO A 948 24.33 -4.11 14.19
CA PRO A 948 25.58 -4.58 13.59
C PRO A 948 26.19 -5.77 14.36
N HIS A 949 26.95 -6.63 13.66
CA HIS A 949 27.58 -7.80 14.28
C HIS A 949 28.46 -7.49 15.50
N LYS A 950 29.10 -6.30 15.52
CA LYS A 950 29.95 -5.78 16.60
C LYS A 950 29.20 -5.36 17.87
N THR A 951 27.88 -5.14 17.79
CA THR A 951 27.02 -4.76 18.91
C THR A 951 26.47 -6.04 19.57
N SER A 952 26.58 -6.14 20.89
CA SER A 952 26.03 -7.28 21.64
C SER A 952 24.51 -7.16 21.77
N PHE A 953 23.80 -8.28 21.99
CA PHE A 953 22.36 -8.22 22.26
C PHE A 953 22.09 -7.52 23.60
N GLU A 954 22.99 -7.65 24.57
CA GLU A 954 22.94 -6.96 25.86
C GLU A 954 23.08 -5.44 25.73
N GLU A 955 24.00 -4.96 24.88
CA GLU A 955 24.12 -3.53 24.57
C GLU A 955 22.85 -3.04 23.85
N ALA A 956 22.40 -3.80 22.86
CA ALA A 956 21.23 -3.46 22.04
C ALA A 956 19.94 -3.35 22.87
N ALA A 957 19.71 -4.26 23.82
CA ALA A 957 18.55 -4.25 24.72
C ALA A 957 18.49 -3.02 25.65
N THR A 958 19.54 -2.19 25.71
CA THR A 958 19.49 -0.92 26.45
C THR A 958 18.80 0.22 25.69
N ILE A 959 18.75 0.13 24.36
CA ILE A 959 18.52 1.25 23.45
C ILE A 959 17.04 1.60 23.23
N PRO A 960 16.14 0.70 22.76
CA PRO A 960 14.94 1.08 22.01
C PRO A 960 14.06 2.15 22.67
N LEU A 961 13.50 1.86 23.86
CA LEU A 961 12.60 2.76 24.59
C LEU A 961 13.33 4.03 25.03
N ALA A 962 14.54 3.89 25.59
CA ALA A 962 15.28 4.99 26.21
C ALA A 962 15.83 5.99 25.19
N ALA A 963 16.35 5.51 24.06
CA ALA A 963 16.82 6.33 22.96
C ALA A 963 15.66 7.03 22.24
N MET A 964 14.55 6.34 22.00
CA MET A 964 13.38 6.94 21.36
C MET A 964 12.73 8.02 22.24
N THR A 965 12.66 7.80 23.56
CA THR A 965 12.24 8.83 24.54
C THR A 965 13.15 10.06 24.47
N ALA A 966 14.47 9.85 24.32
CA ALA A 966 15.44 10.93 24.25
C ALA A 966 15.33 11.74 22.96
N ALA A 967 15.23 11.07 21.80
CA ALA A 967 15.07 11.73 20.51
C ALA A 967 13.78 12.55 20.44
N LEU A 968 12.66 12.00 20.94
CA LEU A 968 11.39 12.76 21.07
C LEU A 968 11.56 14.01 21.93
N GLY A 969 12.22 13.90 23.09
CA GLY A 969 12.44 15.04 23.98
C GLY A 969 13.32 16.14 23.38
N VAL A 970 14.43 15.77 22.73
CA VAL A 970 15.39 16.72 22.15
C VAL A 970 14.87 17.38 20.87
N PHE A 971 14.32 16.61 19.92
CA PHE A 971 13.99 17.12 18.58
C PHE A 971 12.48 17.36 18.40
N SER A 972 11.61 16.41 18.77
CA SER A 972 10.16 16.53 18.57
C SER A 972 9.45 17.42 19.62
N ARG A 973 10.05 17.64 20.80
CA ARG A 973 9.50 18.52 21.85
C ARG A 973 10.29 19.80 22.04
N LEU A 974 11.61 19.75 22.24
CA LEU A 974 12.41 20.98 22.39
C LEU A 974 12.77 21.66 21.06
N GLU A 975 12.37 21.11 19.90
CA GLU A 975 12.56 21.71 18.57
C GLU A 975 14.03 22.06 18.26
N LEU A 976 14.98 21.35 18.89
CA LEU A 976 16.41 21.52 18.66
C LEU A 976 16.78 20.91 17.29
N CYS A 977 17.86 21.41 16.68
CA CYS A 977 18.24 21.03 15.32
C CYS A 977 18.59 19.54 15.22
N ASP A 978 18.15 18.86 14.16
CA ASP A 978 18.37 17.43 13.98
C ASP A 978 19.86 17.05 13.80
N PRO A 979 20.24 15.78 14.05
CA PRO A 979 21.59 15.25 13.82
C PRO A 979 22.16 15.38 12.40
N TRP A 980 21.32 15.70 11.41
CA TRP A 980 21.70 15.94 10.00
C TRP A 980 21.60 17.41 9.56
N THR A 981 21.14 18.31 10.43
CA THR A 981 21.20 19.78 10.25
C THR A 981 21.97 20.46 11.39
N PRO A 982 23.18 19.97 11.77
CA PRO A 982 23.83 20.32 13.01
C PRO A 982 24.14 21.82 13.11
N ARG A 983 23.66 22.45 14.17
CA ARG A 983 23.78 23.90 14.41
C ARG A 983 23.97 24.18 15.88
N HIS A 984 24.92 25.08 16.17
CA HIS A 984 25.10 25.62 17.51
C HIS A 984 23.92 26.53 17.88
N PRO A 985 23.21 26.29 18.99
CA PRO A 985 22.15 27.17 19.47
C PRO A 985 22.73 28.50 19.98
N ASP A 986 21.92 29.54 19.99
CA ASP A 986 22.31 30.87 20.47
C ASP A 986 22.33 30.97 22.02
N ASN A 987 21.88 29.93 22.74
CA ASN A 987 21.83 29.84 24.20
C ASN A 987 22.22 28.43 24.70
N PRO A 988 22.75 28.28 25.93
CA PRO A 988 22.97 26.98 26.57
C PRO A 988 21.70 26.15 26.71
N VAL A 989 21.84 24.81 26.70
CA VAL A 989 20.73 23.86 26.90
C VAL A 989 20.97 23.02 28.16
N LEU A 990 19.94 22.87 29.00
CA LEU A 990 20.01 22.12 30.26
C LEU A 990 19.49 20.68 30.08
N ILE A 991 20.30 19.66 30.39
CA ILE A 991 19.87 18.25 30.44
C ILE A 991 19.95 17.78 31.90
N TYR A 992 18.80 17.66 32.55
CA TYR A 992 18.69 17.22 33.94
C TYR A 992 18.64 15.70 34.01
N GLY A 993 19.60 15.09 34.69
CA GLY A 993 19.76 13.63 34.78
C GLY A 993 20.57 13.01 33.65
N GLY A 994 21.60 13.69 33.12
CA GLY A 994 22.39 13.23 31.96
C GLY A 994 23.09 11.87 32.11
N ALA A 995 23.16 11.31 33.33
CA ALA A 995 23.67 9.96 33.58
C ALA A 995 22.59 8.86 33.65
N THR A 996 21.30 9.19 33.46
CA THR A 996 20.22 8.20 33.26
C THR A 996 20.31 7.59 31.86
N ALA A 997 19.53 6.53 31.59
CA ALA A 997 19.43 5.96 30.24
C ALA A 997 19.03 7.03 29.20
N VAL A 998 17.85 7.63 29.38
CA VAL A 998 17.31 8.69 28.51
C VAL A 998 18.25 9.90 28.46
N GLY A 999 18.74 10.38 29.60
CA GLY A 999 19.67 11.52 29.67
C GLY A 999 20.96 11.26 28.90
N SER A 1000 21.52 10.05 28.97
CA SER A 1000 22.75 9.73 28.24
C SER A 1000 22.55 9.62 26.73
N PHE A 1001 21.38 9.16 26.27
CA PHE A 1001 21.02 9.22 24.85
C PHE A 1001 20.77 10.66 24.40
N ALA A 1002 20.11 11.48 25.23
CA ALA A 1002 19.90 12.91 24.95
C ALA A 1002 21.24 13.67 24.78
N LEU A 1003 22.26 13.35 25.59
CA LEU A 1003 23.62 13.85 25.38
C LEU A 1003 24.18 13.40 24.03
N LYS A 1004 24.20 12.10 23.74
CA LYS A 1004 24.72 11.55 22.46
C LYS A 1004 24.05 12.22 21.24
N PHE A 1005 22.74 12.46 21.31
CA PHE A 1005 21.98 13.14 20.27
C PHE A 1005 22.31 14.64 20.17
N ALA A 1006 22.35 15.37 21.28
CA ALA A 1006 22.71 16.79 21.31
C ALA A 1006 24.11 17.03 20.74
N ILE A 1007 25.10 16.21 21.14
CA ILE A 1007 26.49 16.30 20.65
C ILE A 1007 26.56 16.03 19.13
N LYS A 1008 25.85 15.01 18.63
CA LYS A 1008 25.79 14.68 17.20
C LYS A 1008 25.13 15.81 16.39
N ALA A 1009 24.12 16.48 16.95
CA ALA A 1009 23.49 17.69 16.40
C ALA A 1009 24.31 18.98 16.61
N ASN A 1010 25.49 18.91 17.26
CA ASN A 1010 26.33 20.05 17.62
C ASN A 1010 25.62 21.11 18.50
N VAL A 1011 24.69 20.65 19.34
CA VAL A 1011 23.98 21.47 20.33
C VAL A 1011 24.85 21.65 21.56
N HIS A 1012 25.49 22.82 21.67
CA HIS A 1012 26.40 23.21 22.74
C HIS A 1012 26.17 24.70 23.10
N PRO A 1013 26.60 25.20 24.27
CA PRO A 1013 27.14 24.44 25.40
C PRO A 1013 26.03 23.73 26.19
N LEU A 1014 26.31 22.51 26.63
CA LEU A 1014 25.42 21.71 27.46
C LEU A 1014 25.67 21.98 28.94
N ILE A 1015 24.58 22.17 29.70
CA ILE A 1015 24.61 22.16 31.16
C ILE A 1015 23.97 20.85 31.61
N VAL A 1016 24.76 19.97 32.24
CA VAL A 1016 24.34 18.59 32.52
C VAL A 1016 24.25 18.35 34.02
N VAL A 1017 23.07 18.02 34.53
CA VAL A 1017 22.91 17.72 35.96
C VAL A 1017 23.10 16.24 36.20
N ALA A 1018 24.14 15.86 36.95
CA ALA A 1018 24.47 14.46 37.23
C ALA A 1018 25.17 14.29 38.60
N GLY A 1019 24.78 13.26 39.35
CA GLY A 1019 25.29 12.96 40.69
C GLY A 1019 26.27 11.79 40.69
N GLY A 1020 25.86 10.64 41.24
CA GLY A 1020 26.71 9.43 41.30
C GLY A 1020 27.27 8.99 39.94
N GLY A 1021 26.46 9.10 38.88
CA GLY A 1021 26.85 8.80 37.51
C GLY A 1021 27.63 9.90 36.76
N ALA A 1022 28.06 10.99 37.43
CA ALA A 1022 28.71 12.14 36.76
C ALA A 1022 29.91 11.72 35.89
N LYS A 1023 30.73 10.74 36.33
CA LYS A 1023 31.87 10.23 35.56
C LYS A 1023 31.48 9.59 34.22
N TYR A 1024 30.27 9.02 34.11
CA TYR A 1024 29.76 8.48 32.84
C TYR A 1024 29.26 9.61 31.93
N ALA A 1025 28.51 10.58 32.46
CA ALA A 1025 28.11 11.77 31.69
C ALA A 1025 29.34 12.58 31.18
N GLU A 1026 30.40 12.65 32.00
CA GLU A 1026 31.69 13.27 31.64
C GLU A 1026 32.35 12.60 30.43
N SER A 1027 32.16 11.29 30.25
CA SER A 1027 32.70 10.55 29.09
C SER A 1027 31.92 10.75 27.79
N LEU A 1028 30.82 11.51 27.82
CA LEU A 1028 30.01 11.83 26.64
C LEU A 1028 30.25 13.27 26.17
N ILE A 1029 30.28 14.26 27.08
CA ILE A 1029 30.28 15.69 26.75
C ILE A 1029 31.61 16.23 26.19
N ASP A 1030 31.56 17.39 25.52
CA ASP A 1030 32.72 18.11 25.00
C ASP A 1030 32.97 19.43 25.75
N ARG A 1031 33.85 19.39 26.75
CA ARG A 1031 34.26 20.59 27.50
C ARG A 1031 34.95 21.65 26.64
N SER A 1032 35.51 21.32 25.47
CA SER A 1032 36.14 22.31 24.58
C SER A 1032 35.12 23.26 23.95
N LYS A 1033 33.88 22.80 23.79
CA LYS A 1033 32.72 23.60 23.37
C LYS A 1033 31.98 24.26 24.53
N GLY A 1034 32.50 24.13 25.75
CA GLY A 1034 31.92 24.73 26.96
C GLY A 1034 30.90 23.88 27.69
N ASP A 1035 30.77 22.59 27.38
CA ASP A 1035 29.90 21.69 28.13
C ASP A 1035 30.34 21.58 29.61
N THR A 1036 29.36 21.42 30.51
CA THR A 1036 29.55 21.46 31.96
C THR A 1036 28.71 20.41 32.68
N ILE A 1037 29.22 19.89 33.80
CA ILE A 1037 28.46 19.03 34.72
C ILE A 1037 28.27 19.76 36.05
N VAL A 1038 27.03 19.70 36.57
CA VAL A 1038 26.63 20.26 37.87
C VAL A 1038 26.08 19.13 38.75
N ASP A 1039 26.55 19.06 40.00
CA ASP A 1039 26.20 17.97 40.92
C ASP A 1039 25.07 18.37 41.87
N TYR A 1040 23.87 17.83 41.62
CA TYR A 1040 22.68 18.09 42.44
C TYR A 1040 22.82 17.67 43.91
N ARG A 1041 23.80 16.80 44.24
CA ARG A 1041 24.03 16.32 45.62
C ARG A 1041 24.56 17.41 46.56
N LYS A 1042 25.01 18.56 46.02
CA LYS A 1042 25.35 19.76 46.79
C LYS A 1042 24.12 20.48 47.40
N GLY A 1043 22.91 20.11 46.97
CA GLY A 1043 21.66 20.74 47.39
C GLY A 1043 21.06 21.67 46.32
N ALA A 1044 19.75 21.91 46.41
CA ALA A 1044 18.97 22.61 45.39
C ALA A 1044 19.42 24.05 45.12
N ASP A 1045 19.83 24.77 46.16
CA ASP A 1045 20.27 26.17 46.03
C ASP A 1045 21.65 26.27 45.38
N SER A 1046 22.63 25.48 45.85
CA SER A 1046 23.96 25.40 45.24
C SER A 1046 23.90 24.96 43.77
N LEU A 1047 23.01 24.03 43.43
CA LEU A 1047 22.73 23.62 42.03
C LEU A 1047 22.25 24.80 41.18
N VAL A 1048 21.31 25.59 41.69
CA VAL A 1048 20.74 26.75 40.97
C VAL A 1048 21.76 27.88 40.83
N GLU A 1049 22.53 28.17 41.89
CA GLU A 1049 23.63 29.15 41.86
C GLU A 1049 24.75 28.76 40.87
N GLU A 1050 25.12 27.48 40.83
CA GLU A 1050 26.16 26.98 39.92
C GLU A 1050 25.69 27.03 38.45
N ILE A 1051 24.41 26.71 38.18
CA ILE A 1051 23.82 26.92 36.85
C ILE A 1051 23.78 28.41 36.47
N GLN A 1052 23.32 29.29 37.37
CA GLN A 1052 23.30 30.75 37.11
C GLN A 1052 24.70 31.32 36.86
N SER A 1053 25.71 30.83 37.58
CA SER A 1053 27.12 31.18 37.35
C SER A 1053 27.62 30.73 35.98
N ILE A 1054 27.15 29.58 35.46
CA ILE A 1054 27.46 29.12 34.11
C ILE A 1054 26.77 30.01 33.06
N LEU A 1055 25.48 30.29 33.20
CA LEU A 1055 24.73 31.16 32.27
C LEU A 1055 25.34 32.57 32.15
N GLY A 1056 25.78 33.14 33.28
CA GLY A 1056 26.45 34.44 33.32
C GLY A 1056 27.73 34.52 32.47
N LYS A 1057 28.48 33.41 32.31
CA LYS A 1057 29.67 33.35 31.43
C LYS A 1057 29.31 33.54 29.95
N TYR A 1058 28.14 33.05 29.55
CA TYR A 1058 27.59 33.21 28.21
C TYR A 1058 26.77 34.50 28.03
N LYS A 1059 26.69 35.35 29.06
CA LYS A 1059 25.84 36.57 29.12
C LYS A 1059 24.35 36.27 28.97
N VAL A 1060 23.94 35.06 29.34
CA VAL A 1060 22.55 34.61 29.35
C VAL A 1060 21.98 34.76 30.76
N ASN A 1061 20.79 35.36 30.89
CA ASN A 1061 20.16 35.56 32.21
C ASN A 1061 19.28 34.38 32.64
N LYS A 1062 18.71 33.65 31.68
CA LYS A 1062 17.74 32.57 31.87
C LYS A 1062 17.85 31.55 30.73
N LEU A 1063 17.60 30.28 31.01
CA LEU A 1063 17.56 29.21 30.01
C LEU A 1063 16.29 29.28 29.16
N THR A 1064 16.43 29.07 27.85
CA THR A 1064 15.29 28.91 26.94
C THR A 1064 14.88 27.45 26.74
N HIS A 1065 15.77 26.47 26.96
CA HIS A 1065 15.48 25.05 26.73
C HIS A 1065 16.04 24.17 27.86
N ALA A 1066 15.21 23.26 28.38
CA ALA A 1066 15.60 22.26 29.36
C ALA A 1066 14.92 20.90 29.11
N PHE A 1067 15.64 19.79 29.34
CA PHE A 1067 15.08 18.43 29.31
C PHE A 1067 15.22 17.80 30.70
N ASP A 1068 14.10 17.54 31.36
CA ASP A 1068 14.06 16.74 32.59
C ASP A 1068 13.88 15.26 32.27
N THR A 1069 14.95 14.49 32.46
CA THR A 1069 14.95 13.03 32.28
C THR A 1069 14.73 12.25 33.59
N VAL A 1070 14.35 12.94 34.66
CA VAL A 1070 14.16 12.40 36.02
C VAL A 1070 12.75 12.66 36.54
N CYS A 1071 12.25 13.89 36.42
CA CYS A 1071 10.92 14.35 36.87
C CYS A 1071 10.60 13.96 38.33
N ALA A 1072 11.61 14.00 39.20
CA ALA A 1072 11.53 13.56 40.59
C ALA A 1072 12.53 14.32 41.48
N HIS A 1073 12.38 14.20 42.80
CA HIS A 1073 13.25 14.83 43.81
C HIS A 1073 13.43 16.35 43.62
N GLY A 1074 12.41 17.03 43.09
CA GLY A 1074 12.40 18.48 42.87
C GLY A 1074 13.13 18.96 41.61
N SER A 1075 13.54 18.08 40.69
CA SER A 1075 14.20 18.44 39.43
C SER A 1075 13.49 19.56 38.67
N PHE A 1076 12.19 19.39 38.42
CA PHE A 1076 11.34 20.38 37.74
C PHE A 1076 11.33 21.75 38.43
N LYS A 1077 11.20 21.79 39.76
CA LYS A 1077 11.24 23.03 40.55
C LYS A 1077 12.60 23.74 40.46
N ASN A 1078 13.69 22.97 40.41
CA ASN A 1078 15.03 23.54 40.22
C ASN A 1078 15.20 24.11 38.80
N ILE A 1079 14.66 23.43 37.78
CA ILE A 1079 14.64 23.93 36.40
C ILE A 1079 13.88 25.26 36.31
N LEU A 1080 12.68 25.38 36.87
CA LEU A 1080 11.89 26.63 36.83
C LEU A 1080 12.61 27.85 37.46
N ARG A 1081 13.52 27.63 38.42
CA ARG A 1081 14.33 28.72 39.00
C ARG A 1081 15.32 29.31 37.99
N VAL A 1082 15.79 28.53 37.02
CA VAL A 1082 16.80 28.92 36.01
C VAL A 1082 16.24 29.08 34.59
N LEU A 1083 15.06 28.54 34.31
CA LEU A 1083 14.32 28.70 33.06
C LEU A 1083 13.72 30.11 32.93
N ASP A 1084 13.60 30.60 31.70
CA ASP A 1084 12.89 31.84 31.40
C ASP A 1084 11.37 31.67 31.60
N PRO A 1085 10.68 32.58 32.32
CA PRO A 1085 9.29 32.41 32.67
C PRO A 1085 8.29 32.68 31.54
N THR A 1086 8.71 33.16 30.36
CA THR A 1086 7.81 33.47 29.22
C THR A 1086 8.29 32.95 27.86
N GLN A 1087 9.57 32.62 27.71
CA GLN A 1087 10.15 32.04 26.48
C GLN A 1087 10.82 30.67 26.70
N GLY A 1088 10.79 30.17 27.95
CA GLY A 1088 11.36 28.86 28.27
C GLY A 1088 10.50 27.70 27.79
N LYS A 1089 11.13 26.66 27.23
CA LYS A 1089 10.56 25.33 26.99
C LYS A 1089 11.19 24.31 27.94
N VAL A 1090 10.38 23.44 28.54
CA VAL A 1090 10.86 22.32 29.37
C VAL A 1090 10.18 21.01 28.98
N ALA A 1091 10.97 20.05 28.49
CA ALA A 1091 10.50 18.70 28.20
C ALA A 1091 10.58 17.80 29.44
N CYS A 1092 9.54 17.00 29.71
CA CYS A 1092 9.44 16.11 30.88
C CYS A 1092 9.09 14.67 30.48
N VAL A 1093 9.84 13.69 31.00
CA VAL A 1093 9.64 12.24 30.71
C VAL A 1093 8.56 11.55 31.55
N LEU A 1094 8.05 12.19 32.60
CA LEU A 1094 6.91 11.73 33.40
C LEU A 1094 5.84 12.84 33.48
N PRO A 1095 4.56 12.49 33.75
CA PRO A 1095 3.58 13.47 34.21
C PRO A 1095 4.06 14.16 35.49
N LEU A 1096 3.83 15.46 35.61
CA LEU A 1096 4.09 16.22 36.82
C LEU A 1096 2.90 16.09 37.79
N THR A 1097 3.17 15.91 39.08
CA THR A 1097 2.15 15.88 40.13
C THR A 1097 1.82 17.28 40.64
N GLU A 1098 0.66 17.46 41.28
CA GLU A 1098 0.23 18.77 41.80
C GLU A 1098 1.23 19.40 42.77
N ASP A 1099 1.92 18.57 43.59
CA ASP A 1099 2.96 19.05 44.49
C ASP A 1099 4.24 19.50 43.76
N GLN A 1100 4.49 19.04 42.53
CA GLN A 1100 5.64 19.44 41.72
C GLN A 1100 5.41 20.77 41.01
N LEU A 1101 4.16 21.07 40.64
CA LEU A 1101 3.77 22.34 40.02
C LEU A 1101 3.86 23.51 41.03
N PRO A 1102 4.19 24.73 40.58
CA PRO A 1102 4.17 25.92 41.42
C PRO A 1102 2.73 26.44 41.63
N SER A 1103 2.48 27.06 42.77
CA SER A 1103 1.17 27.60 43.18
C SER A 1103 0.69 28.84 42.40
N SER A 1104 1.41 29.24 41.36
CA SER A 1104 1.10 30.37 40.47
C SER A 1104 1.37 29.94 39.03
N PRO A 1105 0.57 30.41 38.04
CA PRO A 1105 0.73 30.00 36.65
C PRO A 1105 2.12 30.37 36.11
N VAL A 1106 2.72 29.42 35.39
CA VAL A 1106 3.99 29.57 34.67
C VAL A 1106 3.65 29.79 33.20
N ASN A 1107 4.21 30.84 32.59
CA ASN A 1107 4.00 31.14 31.16
C ASN A 1107 5.08 30.50 30.27
N ALA A 1108 5.96 29.67 30.84
CA ALA A 1108 6.92 28.82 30.12
C ALA A 1108 6.21 27.55 29.63
N GLU A 1109 6.63 27.04 28.47
CA GLU A 1109 6.01 25.89 27.81
C GLU A 1109 6.45 24.58 28.46
N ILE A 1110 5.51 23.83 29.05
CA ILE A 1110 5.75 22.54 29.70
C ILE A 1110 5.32 21.43 28.74
N LEU A 1111 6.29 20.66 28.22
CA LEU A 1111 6.08 19.69 27.16
C LEU A 1111 6.27 18.27 27.69
N GLN A 1112 5.21 17.48 27.70
CA GLN A 1112 5.33 16.07 28.06
C GLN A 1112 5.83 15.24 26.86
N THR A 1113 6.85 14.41 27.08
CA THR A 1113 7.21 13.33 26.16
C THR A 1113 6.69 12.00 26.69
N ASN A 1114 6.17 11.15 25.81
CA ASN A 1114 5.59 9.85 26.17
C ASN A 1114 5.76 8.90 24.98
N VAL A 1115 6.83 8.09 25.02
CA VAL A 1115 7.37 7.34 23.87
C VAL A 1115 6.39 6.41 23.16
N ARG A 1116 5.26 6.03 23.78
CA ARG A 1116 4.16 5.29 23.12
C ARG A 1116 3.60 5.96 21.85
N CYS A 1117 3.80 7.26 21.68
CA CYS A 1117 3.29 8.00 20.53
C CYS A 1117 3.84 7.51 19.18
N VAL A 1118 5.00 6.84 19.17
CA VAL A 1118 5.56 6.24 17.94
C VAL A 1118 4.76 5.03 17.44
N HIS A 1119 3.90 4.44 18.29
CA HIS A 1119 2.92 3.41 17.92
C HIS A 1119 1.54 4.01 17.61
N GLY A 1120 1.42 5.34 17.51
CA GLY A 1120 0.14 6.03 17.30
C GLY A 1120 -0.77 6.11 18.53
N GLN A 1121 -0.32 5.66 19.71
CA GLN A 1121 -1.13 5.72 20.92
C GLN A 1121 -1.41 7.18 21.37
N PRO A 1122 -2.57 7.46 22.01
CA PRO A 1122 -2.94 8.80 22.45
C PRO A 1122 -1.91 9.49 23.37
N GLY A 1123 -1.77 10.81 23.19
CA GLY A 1123 -0.82 11.67 23.92
C GLY A 1123 0.45 12.04 23.13
N GLY A 1124 0.47 11.80 21.82
CA GLY A 1124 1.52 12.22 20.89
C GLY A 1124 1.12 13.38 19.97
N LEU A 1125 2.09 13.86 19.19
CA LEU A 1125 1.85 14.68 17.99
C LEU A 1125 1.53 13.75 16.80
N PRO A 1126 0.75 14.21 15.79
CA PRO A 1126 0.35 13.36 14.66
C PRO A 1126 1.50 12.73 13.86
N GLY A 1127 2.67 13.39 13.83
CA GLY A 1127 3.87 12.89 13.15
C GLY A 1127 4.85 12.09 14.03
N ASP A 1128 4.53 11.84 15.30
CA ASP A 1128 5.39 11.02 16.18
C ASP A 1128 5.61 9.57 15.67
N PRO A 1129 4.66 8.90 14.98
CA PRO A 1129 4.91 7.58 14.35
C PRO A 1129 5.98 7.62 13.25
N ASP A 1130 5.88 8.59 12.33
CA ASP A 1130 6.86 8.77 11.25
C ASP A 1130 8.24 9.18 11.79
N PHE A 1131 8.25 10.05 12.81
CA PHE A 1131 9.44 10.41 13.56
C PHE A 1131 10.09 9.17 14.20
N GLY A 1132 9.30 8.29 14.80
CA GLY A 1132 9.75 7.00 15.31
C GLY A 1132 10.38 6.12 14.24
N PHE A 1133 9.67 5.91 13.12
CA PHE A 1133 10.15 5.15 11.97
C PHE A 1133 11.54 5.62 11.50
N VAL A 1134 11.72 6.94 11.33
CA VAL A 1134 13.01 7.53 10.94
C VAL A 1134 14.09 7.31 12.01
N TYR A 1135 13.79 7.59 13.28
CA TYR A 1135 14.82 7.55 14.33
C TYR A 1135 15.27 6.13 14.70
N PHE A 1136 14.42 5.11 14.66
CA PHE A 1136 14.86 3.72 14.85
C PHE A 1136 15.87 3.28 13.77
N ARG A 1137 15.64 3.66 12.51
CA ARG A 1137 16.60 3.44 11.41
C ARG A 1137 17.88 4.28 11.60
N TYR A 1138 17.77 5.46 12.19
CA TYR A 1138 18.93 6.27 12.58
C TYR A 1138 19.75 5.64 13.72
N PHE A 1139 19.15 4.86 14.64
CA PHE A 1139 19.89 4.13 15.68
C PHE A 1139 20.77 3.02 15.08
N ALA A 1140 20.23 2.23 14.14
CA ALA A 1140 21.01 1.23 13.40
C ALA A 1140 22.22 1.85 12.68
N LYS A 1141 21.99 2.95 11.96
CA LYS A 1141 23.05 3.75 11.32
C LYS A 1141 24.08 4.26 12.33
N GLY A 1142 23.63 4.75 13.49
CA GLY A 1142 24.50 5.24 14.54
C GLY A 1142 25.41 4.18 15.13
N LEU A 1143 24.88 2.97 15.38
CA LEU A 1143 25.66 1.81 15.83
C LEU A 1143 26.66 1.40 14.75
N MET A 1144 26.25 1.38 13.47
CA MET A 1144 27.12 1.03 12.34
C MET A 1144 28.29 2.02 12.21
N GLU A 1145 28.01 3.33 12.19
CA GLU A 1145 29.01 4.41 12.18
C GLU A 1145 29.86 4.47 13.47
N GLY A 1146 29.35 3.95 14.59
CA GLY A 1146 30.09 3.86 15.86
C GLY A 1146 30.12 5.12 16.72
N TRP A 1147 29.42 6.20 16.34
CA TRP A 1147 29.21 7.37 17.23
C TRP A 1147 28.07 7.13 18.22
N PHE A 1148 27.20 6.16 17.95
CA PHE A 1148 26.12 5.74 18.84
C PHE A 1148 26.45 4.37 19.45
N SER A 1149 25.98 4.14 20.67
CA SER A 1149 26.24 2.96 21.48
C SER A 1149 25.16 2.83 22.55
N GLY A 1150 25.07 1.68 23.21
CA GLY A 1150 24.14 1.44 24.30
C GLY A 1150 24.38 2.32 25.55
N HIS A 1151 23.48 2.18 26.52
CA HIS A 1151 23.73 2.62 27.89
C HIS A 1151 24.55 1.53 28.62
N PRO A 1152 25.35 1.84 29.65
CA PRO A 1152 25.96 0.81 30.49
C PRO A 1152 24.90 -0.13 31.07
N TYR A 1153 25.22 -1.42 31.17
CA TYR A 1153 24.27 -2.43 31.62
C TYR A 1153 24.90 -3.41 32.61
N GLN A 1154 24.03 -4.08 33.36
CA GLN A 1154 24.36 -5.24 34.18
C GLN A 1154 23.41 -6.38 33.78
N VAL A 1155 23.98 -7.49 33.32
CA VAL A 1155 23.24 -8.75 33.15
C VAL A 1155 22.84 -9.27 34.53
N ARG A 1156 21.58 -9.65 34.71
CA ARG A 1156 21.09 -10.30 35.94
C ARG A 1156 21.06 -11.81 35.73
N GLU A 1157 21.50 -12.54 36.75
CA GLU A 1157 21.50 -14.01 36.77
C GLU A 1157 20.07 -14.56 36.83
N GLY A 1158 19.86 -15.77 36.31
CA GLY A 1158 18.57 -16.48 36.34
C GLY A 1158 17.58 -16.11 35.22
N GLY A 1159 17.97 -15.30 34.24
CA GLY A 1159 17.09 -14.94 33.12
C GLY A 1159 15.80 -14.25 33.58
N LEU A 1160 14.64 -14.83 33.24
CA LEU A 1160 13.33 -14.29 33.65
C LEU A 1160 13.15 -14.28 35.19
N ASP A 1161 13.68 -15.27 35.92
CA ASP A 1161 13.65 -15.30 37.39
C ASP A 1161 14.37 -14.08 38.02
N GLY A 1162 15.32 -13.48 37.30
CA GLY A 1162 16.07 -12.30 37.73
C GLY A 1162 15.29 -10.98 37.67
N VAL A 1163 14.13 -10.94 37.00
CA VAL A 1163 13.36 -9.71 36.73
C VAL A 1163 12.76 -9.11 38.01
N GLU A 1164 12.16 -9.92 38.90
CA GLU A 1164 11.53 -9.40 40.13
C GLU A 1164 12.51 -8.60 40.99
N GLY A 1165 13.71 -9.15 41.21
CA GLY A 1165 14.78 -8.50 41.97
C GLY A 1165 15.28 -7.22 41.30
N ALA A 1166 15.36 -7.20 39.96
CA ALA A 1166 15.76 -6.01 39.21
C ALA A 1166 14.69 -4.90 39.24
N LEU A 1167 13.41 -5.25 39.14
CA LEU A 1167 12.29 -4.30 39.28
C LEU A 1167 12.20 -3.74 40.71
N ARG A 1168 12.47 -4.56 41.73
CA ARG A 1168 12.61 -4.13 43.12
C ARG A 1168 13.80 -3.17 43.31
N ASP A 1169 14.97 -3.50 42.76
CA ASP A 1169 16.14 -2.62 42.80
C ASP A 1169 15.92 -1.28 42.05
N LEU A 1170 15.15 -1.29 40.96
CA LEU A 1170 14.70 -0.09 40.25
C LEU A 1170 13.69 0.75 41.06
N LYS A 1171 12.80 0.11 41.81
CA LYS A 1171 11.83 0.79 42.69
C LYS A 1171 12.50 1.42 43.91
N GLU A 1172 13.48 0.74 44.47
CA GLU A 1172 14.29 1.21 45.61
C GLU A 1172 15.38 2.23 45.19
N GLY A 1173 15.52 2.54 43.90
CA GLY A 1173 16.46 3.54 43.39
C GLY A 1173 17.93 3.13 43.42
N LYS A 1174 18.23 1.83 43.52
CA LYS A 1174 19.61 1.29 43.59
C LYS A 1174 20.34 1.32 42.23
N ALA A 1175 19.60 1.31 41.12
CA ALA A 1175 20.17 1.40 39.78
C ALA A 1175 20.76 2.81 39.52
N SER A 1176 22.08 2.90 39.34
CA SER A 1176 22.80 4.16 39.16
C SER A 1176 23.68 4.11 37.92
N ALA A 1177 23.28 4.83 36.86
CA ALA A 1177 23.97 4.87 35.56
C ALA A 1177 24.20 3.49 34.91
N VAL A 1178 23.32 2.53 35.20
CA VAL A 1178 23.25 1.21 34.57
C VAL A 1178 21.79 0.81 34.34
N LYS A 1179 21.55 0.00 33.30
CA LYS A 1179 20.27 -0.67 33.01
C LYS A 1179 20.40 -2.19 33.28
N TYR A 1180 19.39 -2.81 33.90
CA TYR A 1180 19.39 -4.26 34.08
C TYR A 1180 18.86 -4.94 32.80
N VAL A 1181 19.55 -6.00 32.38
CA VAL A 1181 19.19 -6.81 31.20
C VAL A 1181 19.22 -8.30 31.55
N PHE A 1182 18.42 -9.10 30.83
CA PHE A 1182 18.18 -10.51 31.14
C PHE A 1182 18.38 -11.35 29.89
N ARG A 1183 19.28 -12.34 29.93
CA ARG A 1183 19.39 -13.34 28.87
C ARG A 1183 18.28 -14.36 29.06
N ILE A 1184 17.45 -14.57 28.05
CA ILE A 1184 16.28 -15.47 28.22
C ILE A 1184 16.75 -16.91 28.42
N GLU A 1185 17.79 -17.33 27.69
CA GLU A 1185 18.46 -18.64 27.83
C GLU A 1185 18.98 -18.94 29.24
N ASP A 1186 19.15 -17.95 30.13
CA ASP A 1186 19.61 -18.18 31.50
C ASP A 1186 18.49 -18.56 32.48
N THR A 1187 17.24 -18.55 32.03
CA THR A 1187 16.05 -18.96 32.82
C THR A 1187 16.13 -20.46 33.18
N PRO A 1188 16.18 -20.85 34.48
CA PRO A 1188 16.36 -22.24 34.89
C PRO A 1188 15.29 -23.22 34.38
N ALA A 1189 14.07 -22.74 34.14
CA ALA A 1189 12.99 -23.54 33.57
C ALA A 1189 13.30 -24.04 32.14
N LEU A 1190 13.97 -23.22 31.32
CA LEU A 1190 14.38 -23.57 29.95
C LEU A 1190 15.57 -24.53 29.88
N LYS A 1191 16.16 -24.88 31.03
CA LYS A 1191 17.29 -25.83 31.16
C LYS A 1191 16.82 -27.20 31.68
N ARG A 1192 15.54 -27.55 31.47
CA ARG A 1192 14.88 -28.80 31.94
C ARG A 1192 14.09 -29.52 30.84
N THR A 1193 14.64 -29.57 29.63
CA THR A 1193 14.10 -30.26 28.45
C THR A 1193 15.22 -30.99 27.70
#